data_AF-A0A849WA22-F1
#
_entry.id   AF-A0A849WA22-F1
#
_cell.length_a   1.000
_cell.length_b   1.000
_cell.length_c   1.000
_cell.angle_alpha   90.00
_cell.angle_beta   90.00
_cell.angle_gamma   90.00
#
_symmetry.space_group_name_H-M   'P 1'
#
loop_
_entity.id
_entity.type
_entity.pdbx_description
1 polymer ?
#
loop_
_entity_poly.entity_id
_entity_poly.type
_entity_poly.pdbx_seq_one_letter_code
_entity_poly.pdbx_strand_id
1 'polypeptide(L)'
;MKLKKKLKIIAVIPARYQSSRLPGKPLALIDGKPMIQWVYERTKAFIDFEDVIVATDDRRIFDTVSAFGGKVEMTSPGHLTGTDRVAEVAARHPDADVVVNVQGDHPFVDNSLFERLIAPYFMYNPPAVVTLASPLVLSDFTNDNVVKIVCDNRGRAISLTRTLISTDQYRASRHIGLYAFRAKSLRIYTTLKQKPLELERHIEILRFLEYGYPVLAIRVEDAGLAVDTPHDLIAANDFAKQVKTKTIKRIICCQSTHGLLAALAAAKFIESKTTDRVEYVNYLVVYGLTWRLDLDARDQEVFLMIKQMAQAVMPWAAVAYLSNRTFTEALTKDSTVNLTQLIYSIVGTESANEVYLCRNRDFFGSRLLQAYNSATKVCYGDGLGIYHDQDVVTHEYYRESIMQSLVTFRWWRLLKLLIRWVDVSLIDRERFQNLTSGYPILNKAKIRPYYRYAFDFGCYLFPDGMGFGSGDTIRKYQLSPDIFVKLIDMIAQSFDYSFLADLKNKMIGRNVVVFLLTDFSPGRELQLADEIAAYGEFLDKKVDKKSLVLLKVHPKTEQYKIDKLKTFFMQKHPDVMMIDYRQFLYMPFEIVFQALFADLLAQKKCRVQLVAFRTSTLGVAKIFGVSSAIGFGSQLVLKYFNKSNILHRLWEEHLTKKALQKIMESR
;
A
#
# COMPACT_ATOMS: atom_id res chain seq x y z
N MET A 1 1.72 -18.76 -17.93
CA MET A 1 2.79 -18.17 -17.11
C MET A 1 2.37 -18.33 -15.66
N LYS A 2 3.02 -19.22 -14.90
CA LYS A 2 2.71 -19.39 -13.46
C LYS A 2 3.10 -18.07 -12.77
N LEU A 3 2.19 -17.49 -11.98
CA LEU A 3 2.48 -16.33 -11.13
C LEU A 3 3.79 -16.62 -10.37
N LYS A 4 4.79 -15.72 -10.46
CA LYS A 4 6.02 -15.85 -9.67
C LYS A 4 5.58 -15.92 -8.20
N LYS A 5 5.90 -17.01 -7.52
CA LYS A 5 5.69 -17.16 -6.08
C LYS A 5 6.37 -15.95 -5.42
N LYS A 6 5.66 -15.21 -4.57
CA LYS A 6 6.28 -14.18 -3.71
C LYS A 6 7.34 -14.91 -2.88
N LEU A 7 8.59 -14.45 -2.97
CA LEU A 7 9.68 -15.05 -2.20
C LEU A 7 9.49 -14.67 -0.74
N LYS A 8 9.59 -15.65 0.15
CA LYS A 8 9.69 -15.39 1.59
C LYS A 8 11.14 -15.05 1.95
N ILE A 9 11.37 -13.82 2.41
CA ILE A 9 12.70 -13.30 2.71
C ILE A 9 12.76 -12.93 4.19
N ILE A 10 13.74 -13.44 4.92
CA ILE A 10 14.00 -13.07 6.31
C ILE A 10 15.39 -12.44 6.43
N ALA A 11 15.55 -11.48 7.33
CA ALA A 11 16.85 -10.93 7.70
C ALA A 11 17.24 -11.43 9.10
N VAL A 12 18.49 -11.83 9.25
CA VAL A 12 19.06 -12.29 10.51
C VAL A 12 20.31 -11.45 10.80
N ILE A 13 20.34 -10.84 11.98
CA ILE A 13 21.42 -9.97 12.45
C ILE A 13 22.23 -10.74 13.48
N PRO A 14 23.41 -11.31 13.13
CA PRO A 14 24.24 -11.97 14.11
C PRO A 14 24.89 -10.94 15.04
N ALA A 15 24.80 -11.18 16.34
CA ALA A 15 25.38 -10.33 17.37
C ALA A 15 26.03 -11.18 18.47
N ARG A 16 27.29 -10.89 18.78
CA ARG A 16 28.04 -11.52 19.88
C ARG A 16 28.63 -10.44 20.77
N TYR A 17 28.71 -10.71 22.07
CA TYR A 17 29.29 -9.75 23.01
C TYR A 17 30.83 -9.69 22.88
N GLN A 18 31.46 -10.83 22.62
CA GLN A 18 32.91 -10.95 22.50
C GLN A 18 33.38 -10.37 21.15
N SER A 19 34.05 -9.23 21.23
CA SER A 19 34.72 -8.57 20.10
C SER A 19 36.08 -8.10 20.61
N SER A 20 37.16 -8.53 19.95
CA SER A 20 38.54 -8.29 20.39
C SER A 20 38.93 -6.81 20.29
N ARG A 21 38.43 -6.10 19.27
CA ARG A 21 38.75 -4.69 18.99
C ARG A 21 37.82 -3.70 19.67
N LEU A 22 36.61 -4.13 20.02
CA LEU A 22 35.60 -3.31 20.69
C LEU A 22 34.70 -4.21 21.56
N PRO A 23 35.05 -4.48 22.83
CA PRO A 23 34.24 -5.31 23.72
C PRO A 23 32.82 -4.78 23.91
N GLY A 24 31.81 -5.65 23.90
CA GLY A 24 30.41 -5.22 24.03
C GLY A 24 29.88 -4.41 22.85
N LYS A 25 30.57 -4.45 21.70
CA LYS A 25 30.27 -3.72 20.45
C LYS A 25 28.76 -3.57 20.16
N PRO A 26 27.93 -4.63 20.10
CA PRO A 26 26.49 -4.48 19.81
C PRO A 26 25.73 -3.55 20.77
N LEU A 27 26.21 -3.42 22.01
CA LEU A 27 25.61 -2.58 23.06
C LEU A 27 26.25 -1.20 23.18
N ALA A 28 27.29 -0.91 22.40
CA ALA A 28 27.91 0.41 22.37
C ALA A 28 26.88 1.47 21.94
N LEU A 29 26.89 2.62 22.61
CA LEU A 29 25.92 3.68 22.36
C LEU A 29 26.35 4.57 21.19
N ILE A 30 25.40 4.82 20.30
CA ILE A 30 25.49 5.76 19.20
C ILE A 30 24.30 6.71 19.34
N ASP A 31 24.55 8.00 19.62
CA ASP A 31 23.52 9.01 19.93
C ASP A 31 22.50 8.52 20.97
N GLY A 32 22.99 7.94 22.07
CA GLY A 32 22.16 7.43 23.19
C GLY A 32 21.42 6.11 22.92
N LYS A 33 21.55 5.52 21.73
CA LYS A 33 20.90 4.26 21.34
C LYS A 33 21.94 3.14 21.13
N PRO A 34 21.71 1.91 21.62
CA PRO A 34 22.61 0.77 21.35
C PRO A 34 22.80 0.52 19.85
N MET A 35 24.02 0.21 19.42
CA MET A 35 24.33 -0.02 18.00
C MET A 35 23.44 -1.11 17.37
N ILE A 36 23.16 -2.19 18.10
CA ILE A 36 22.28 -3.27 17.62
C ILE A 36 20.85 -2.78 17.34
N GLN A 37 20.38 -1.76 18.07
CA GLN A 37 19.07 -1.17 17.84
C GLN A 37 19.05 -0.37 16.54
N TRP A 38 20.11 0.39 16.23
CA TRP A 38 20.25 1.08 14.94
C TRP A 38 20.19 0.09 13.77
N VAL A 39 20.98 -0.99 13.83
CA VAL A 39 20.98 -2.04 12.79
C VAL A 39 19.59 -2.68 12.66
N TYR A 40 18.97 -3.04 13.79
CA TYR A 40 17.66 -3.69 13.78
C TYR A 40 16.58 -2.80 13.16
N GLU A 41 16.49 -1.53 13.58
CA GLU A 41 15.51 -0.61 13.05
C GLU A 41 15.71 -0.42 11.54
N ARG A 42 16.93 -0.09 11.09
CA ARG A 42 17.26 0.06 9.66
C ARG A 42 16.91 -1.16 8.83
N THR A 43 17.22 -2.35 9.34
CA THR A 43 16.89 -3.60 8.66
C THR A 43 15.38 -3.79 8.59
N LYS A 44 14.64 -3.51 9.67
CA LYS A 44 13.18 -3.64 9.74
C LYS A 44 12.44 -2.61 8.88
N ALA A 45 13.08 -1.49 8.52
CA ALA A 45 12.55 -0.51 7.58
C ALA A 45 12.33 -1.08 6.18
N PHE A 46 13.11 -2.09 5.80
CA PHE A 46 13.10 -2.65 4.47
C PHE A 46 11.88 -3.54 4.22
N ILE A 47 11.00 -3.13 3.30
CA ILE A 47 9.64 -3.66 3.15
C ILE A 47 9.56 -5.12 2.70
N ASP A 48 10.60 -5.62 2.01
CA ASP A 48 10.59 -6.98 1.46
C ASP A 48 10.99 -8.05 2.50
N PHE A 49 11.47 -7.67 3.69
CA PHE A 49 11.68 -8.61 4.78
C PHE A 49 10.36 -8.93 5.48
N GLU A 50 10.01 -10.22 5.50
CA GLU A 50 8.87 -10.70 6.28
C GLU A 50 9.17 -10.71 7.78
N ASP A 51 10.43 -10.97 8.13
CA ASP A 51 10.91 -11.03 9.50
C ASP A 51 12.34 -10.49 9.59
N VAL A 52 12.65 -9.80 10.70
CA VAL A 52 14.00 -9.37 11.08
C VAL A 52 14.30 -9.91 12.46
N ILE A 53 15.38 -10.67 12.61
CA ILE A 53 15.67 -11.44 13.83
C ILE A 53 17.11 -11.18 14.26
N VAL A 54 17.34 -10.76 15.50
CA VAL A 54 18.69 -10.74 16.08
C VAL A 54 19.04 -12.15 16.54
N ALA A 55 20.21 -12.65 16.15
CA ALA A 55 20.72 -13.96 16.56
C ALA A 55 21.90 -13.75 17.52
N THR A 56 21.77 -14.15 18.78
CA THR A 56 22.81 -13.91 19.79
C THR A 56 23.00 -15.09 20.74
N ASP A 57 24.18 -15.20 21.33
CA ASP A 57 24.49 -16.13 22.43
C ASP A 57 24.53 -15.43 23.80
N ASP A 58 24.40 -14.10 23.82
CA ASP A 58 24.57 -13.30 25.03
C ASP A 58 23.24 -12.76 25.55
N ARG A 59 22.98 -13.01 26.83
CA ARG A 59 21.72 -12.61 27.48
C ARG A 59 21.54 -11.09 27.53
N ARG A 60 22.62 -10.31 27.67
CA ARG A 60 22.54 -8.84 27.72
C ARG A 60 22.06 -8.27 26.39
N ILE A 61 22.52 -8.84 25.28
CA ILE A 61 22.06 -8.47 23.93
C ILE A 61 20.59 -8.89 23.77
N PHE A 62 20.25 -10.11 24.17
CA PHE A 62 18.87 -10.60 24.13
C PHE A 62 17.89 -9.66 24.86
N ASP A 63 18.21 -9.31 26.11
CA ASP A 63 17.35 -8.48 26.93
C ASP A 63 17.25 -7.04 26.37
N THR A 64 18.35 -6.50 25.85
CA THR A 64 18.35 -5.17 25.19
C THR A 64 17.44 -5.15 23.96
N VAL A 65 17.54 -6.18 23.10
CA VAL A 65 16.71 -6.26 21.89
C VAL A 65 15.23 -6.45 22.23
N SER A 66 14.94 -7.28 23.23
CA SER A 66 13.58 -7.49 23.72
C SER A 66 12.98 -6.20 24.28
N ALA A 67 13.78 -5.40 25.00
CA ALA A 67 13.32 -4.16 25.64
C ALA A 67 12.83 -3.09 24.63
N PHE A 68 13.46 -2.99 23.45
CA PHE A 68 12.99 -2.10 22.39
C PHE A 68 11.96 -2.74 21.44
N GLY A 69 11.45 -3.94 21.76
CA GLY A 69 10.44 -4.65 20.97
C GLY A 69 11.00 -5.34 19.71
N GLY A 70 12.30 -5.61 19.69
CA GLY A 70 12.95 -6.37 18.63
C GLY A 70 12.74 -7.88 18.78
N LYS A 71 12.65 -8.60 17.65
CA LYS A 71 12.64 -10.07 17.63
C LYS A 71 14.07 -10.57 17.77
N VAL A 72 14.31 -11.43 18.74
CA VAL A 72 15.63 -11.95 19.08
C VAL A 72 15.56 -13.43 19.45
N GLU A 73 16.56 -14.18 19.03
CA GLU A 73 16.67 -15.61 19.30
C GLU A 73 18.04 -15.95 19.88
N MET A 74 18.03 -16.83 20.88
CA MET A 74 19.25 -17.42 21.40
C MET A 74 19.83 -18.44 20.42
N THR A 75 21.16 -18.46 20.34
CA THR A 75 21.97 -19.34 19.49
C THR A 75 23.08 -19.98 20.29
N SER A 76 23.68 -21.05 19.76
CA SER A 76 24.78 -21.75 20.42
C SER A 76 25.99 -20.81 20.62
N PRO A 77 26.64 -20.84 21.81
CA PRO A 77 27.90 -20.12 22.02
C PRO A 77 29.07 -20.78 21.28
N GLY A 78 28.90 -22.00 20.76
CA GLY A 78 29.93 -22.74 20.02
C GLY A 78 30.10 -22.33 18.55
N HIS A 79 29.31 -21.37 18.06
CA HIS A 79 29.41 -20.91 16.66
C HIS A 79 30.68 -20.11 16.42
N LEU A 80 31.45 -20.53 15.41
CA LEU A 80 32.72 -19.91 15.05
C LEU A 80 32.53 -18.64 14.22
N THR A 81 31.48 -18.57 13.40
CA THR A 81 31.23 -17.45 12.47
C THR A 81 29.84 -16.85 12.65
N GLY A 82 29.64 -15.64 12.09
CA GLY A 82 28.33 -15.00 12.07
C GLY A 82 27.36 -15.77 11.18
N THR A 83 27.84 -16.29 10.04
CA THR A 83 27.03 -17.09 9.12
C THR A 83 26.55 -18.40 9.75
N ASP A 84 27.34 -19.08 10.59
CA ASP A 84 26.89 -20.29 11.32
C ASP A 84 25.70 -19.97 12.25
N ARG A 85 25.76 -18.82 12.93
CA ARG A 85 24.69 -18.31 13.81
C ARG A 85 23.42 -17.97 13.03
N VAL A 86 23.58 -17.33 11.88
CA VAL A 86 22.48 -17.03 10.95
C VAL A 86 21.83 -18.31 10.44
N ALA A 87 22.63 -19.34 10.15
CA ALA A 87 22.14 -20.63 9.69
C ALA A 87 21.33 -21.38 10.77
N GLU A 88 21.73 -21.30 12.04
CA GLU A 88 20.96 -21.90 13.15
C GLU A 88 19.55 -21.29 13.23
N VAL A 89 19.45 -19.94 13.23
CA VAL A 89 18.15 -19.27 13.25
C VAL A 89 17.35 -19.62 12.00
N ALA A 90 17.97 -19.55 10.81
CA ALA A 90 17.29 -19.90 9.56
C ALA A 90 16.73 -21.33 9.53
N ALA A 91 17.36 -22.29 10.23
CA ALA A 91 16.85 -23.65 10.33
C ALA A 91 15.51 -23.75 11.06
N ARG A 92 15.20 -22.79 11.95
CA ARG A 92 13.91 -22.68 12.67
C ARG A 92 12.83 -21.97 11.84
N HIS A 93 13.19 -21.39 10.69
CA HIS A 93 12.30 -20.72 9.74
C HIS A 93 12.35 -21.43 8.37
N PRO A 94 11.89 -22.70 8.28
CA PRO A 94 12.09 -23.56 7.11
C PRO A 94 11.32 -23.12 5.85
N ASP A 95 10.36 -22.21 6.01
CA ASP A 95 9.54 -21.64 4.94
C ASP A 95 10.22 -20.45 4.23
N ALA A 96 11.35 -19.96 4.73
CA ALA A 96 12.15 -18.95 4.06
C ALA A 96 12.72 -19.46 2.72
N ASP A 97 12.55 -18.67 1.67
CA ASP A 97 13.17 -18.90 0.36
C ASP A 97 14.58 -18.28 0.32
N VAL A 98 14.76 -17.10 0.93
CA VAL A 98 16.00 -16.32 1.01
C VAL A 98 16.25 -15.86 2.44
N VAL A 99 17.51 -15.93 2.89
CA VAL A 99 17.96 -15.49 4.22
C VAL A 99 19.04 -14.44 4.02
N VAL A 100 18.85 -13.26 4.58
CA VAL A 100 19.82 -12.17 4.54
C VAL A 100 20.58 -12.10 5.86
N ASN A 101 21.91 -12.24 5.80
CA ASN A 101 22.82 -11.98 6.91
C ASN A 101 23.18 -10.50 6.92
N VAL A 102 22.67 -9.76 7.92
CA VAL A 102 22.91 -8.33 8.10
C VAL A 102 23.87 -8.14 9.25
N GLN A 103 25.09 -7.67 8.97
CA GLN A 103 26.11 -7.54 9.99
C GLN A 103 25.68 -6.56 11.09
N GLY A 104 25.85 -6.96 12.35
CA GLY A 104 25.48 -6.17 13.54
C GLY A 104 26.33 -4.92 13.76
N ASP A 105 27.22 -4.57 12.84
CA ASP A 105 28.18 -3.47 12.93
C ASP A 105 28.07 -2.43 11.81
N HIS A 106 27.03 -2.51 11.00
CA HIS A 106 26.67 -1.49 10.01
C HIS A 106 25.39 -0.75 10.47
N PRO A 107 25.46 0.12 11.50
CA PRO A 107 24.28 0.78 12.09
C PRO A 107 23.53 1.71 11.14
N PHE A 108 24.15 2.10 10.02
CA PHE A 108 23.57 3.02 9.04
C PHE A 108 23.43 2.39 7.65
N VAL A 109 23.18 1.07 7.60
CA VAL A 109 22.91 0.38 6.33
C VAL A 109 21.71 1.00 5.60
N ASP A 110 21.90 1.34 4.32
CA ASP A 110 20.87 1.94 3.47
C ASP A 110 20.00 0.86 2.80
N ASN A 111 18.69 1.13 2.68
CA ASN A 111 17.73 0.18 2.08
C ASN A 111 18.08 -0.18 0.62
N SER A 112 18.68 0.74 -0.14
CA SER A 112 19.12 0.49 -1.51
C SER A 112 20.15 -0.64 -1.60
N LEU A 113 20.95 -0.86 -0.55
CA LEU A 113 21.88 -1.99 -0.47
C LEU A 113 21.12 -3.32 -0.38
N PHE A 114 20.06 -3.39 0.41
CA PHE A 114 19.19 -4.58 0.48
C PHE A 114 18.50 -4.84 -0.86
N GLU A 115 17.99 -3.80 -1.53
CA GLU A 115 17.40 -3.95 -2.87
C GLU A 115 18.38 -4.58 -3.87
N ARG A 116 19.61 -4.04 -3.91
CA ARG A 116 20.69 -4.56 -4.79
C ARG A 116 21.07 -6.00 -4.43
N LEU A 117 21.12 -6.32 -3.14
CA LEU A 117 21.50 -7.63 -2.64
C LEU A 117 20.45 -8.71 -2.98
N ILE A 118 19.17 -8.35 -2.97
CA ILE A 118 18.06 -9.29 -3.12
C ILE A 118 17.61 -9.42 -4.59
N ALA A 119 17.78 -8.38 -5.41
CA ALA A 119 17.33 -8.36 -6.80
C ALA A 119 17.70 -9.63 -7.62
N PRO A 120 18.91 -10.23 -7.48
CA PRO A 120 19.27 -11.45 -8.22
C PRO A 120 18.38 -12.67 -7.93
N TYR A 121 17.69 -12.72 -6.79
CA TYR A 121 16.83 -13.85 -6.43
C TYR A 121 15.52 -13.92 -7.24
N PHE A 122 15.15 -12.84 -7.92
CA PHE A 122 13.97 -12.81 -8.79
C PHE A 122 14.25 -13.28 -10.23
N MET A 123 15.50 -13.64 -10.53
CA MET A 123 15.91 -14.19 -11.83
C MET A 123 15.48 -15.66 -11.99
N TYR A 124 15.47 -16.17 -13.23
CA TYR A 124 15.09 -17.56 -13.52
C TYR A 124 16.02 -18.59 -12.84
N ASN A 125 17.32 -18.28 -12.80
CA ASN A 125 18.33 -19.10 -12.12
C ASN A 125 19.00 -18.26 -11.01
N PRO A 126 18.41 -18.20 -9.81
CA PRO A 126 18.93 -17.35 -8.75
C PRO A 126 20.26 -17.92 -8.19
N PRO A 127 21.21 -17.05 -7.82
CA PRO A 127 22.51 -17.45 -7.28
C PRO A 127 22.37 -18.19 -5.93
N ALA A 128 23.42 -18.91 -5.54
CA ALA A 128 23.47 -19.59 -4.25
C ALA A 128 23.64 -18.60 -3.10
N VAL A 129 24.49 -17.60 -3.33
CA VAL A 129 24.80 -16.50 -2.42
C VAL A 129 25.12 -15.24 -3.21
N VAL A 130 24.70 -14.10 -2.67
CA VAL A 130 24.98 -12.76 -3.17
C VAL A 130 25.65 -11.96 -2.05
N THR A 131 26.62 -11.13 -2.42
CA THR A 131 27.24 -10.09 -1.58
C THR A 131 27.31 -8.77 -2.35
N LEU A 132 27.80 -7.71 -1.74
CA LEU A 132 28.00 -6.41 -2.38
C LEU A 132 29.49 -6.03 -2.44
N ALA A 133 29.83 -5.17 -3.40
CA ALA A 133 31.16 -4.60 -3.54
C ALA A 133 31.08 -3.12 -3.91
N SER A 134 31.90 -2.27 -3.29
CA SER A 134 32.03 -0.84 -3.61
C SER A 134 33.43 -0.52 -4.12
N PRO A 135 33.65 0.65 -4.76
CA PRO A 135 34.99 1.14 -5.05
C PRO A 135 35.86 1.20 -3.79
N LEU A 136 37.17 0.97 -3.95
CA LEU A 136 38.17 1.19 -2.89
C LEU A 136 38.53 2.68 -2.84
N VAL A 137 38.70 3.22 -1.63
CA VAL A 137 39.37 4.52 -1.41
C VAL A 137 40.84 4.32 -1.06
N LEU A 138 41.66 5.36 -1.17
CA LEU A 138 43.12 5.27 -0.95
C LEU A 138 43.51 4.63 0.39
N SER A 139 42.77 4.94 1.46
CA SER A 139 42.99 4.36 2.80
C SER A 139 42.64 2.87 2.88
N ASP A 140 41.78 2.35 2.00
CA ASP A 140 41.39 0.94 2.04
C ASP A 140 42.53 0.02 1.63
N PHE A 141 43.41 0.47 0.73
CA PHE A 141 44.48 -0.37 0.16
C PHE A 141 45.46 -0.89 1.22
N THR A 142 45.72 -0.11 2.26
CA THR A 142 46.63 -0.46 3.37
C THR A 142 45.90 -0.90 4.64
N ASN A 143 44.56 -0.79 4.69
CA ASN A 143 43.79 -1.14 5.88
C ASN A 143 43.42 -2.63 5.89
N ASP A 144 44.08 -3.42 6.75
CA ASP A 144 43.82 -4.86 6.90
C ASP A 144 42.42 -5.19 7.43
N ASN A 145 41.70 -4.23 8.02
CA ASN A 145 40.31 -4.43 8.41
C ASN A 145 39.37 -4.49 7.21
N VAL A 146 39.73 -3.83 6.11
CA VAL A 146 38.94 -3.80 4.87
C VAL A 146 39.25 -5.06 4.05
N VAL A 147 38.22 -5.86 3.79
CA VAL A 147 38.32 -7.01 2.88
C VAL A 147 38.19 -6.50 1.44
N LYS A 148 39.09 -6.94 0.58
CA LYS A 148 39.08 -6.67 -0.85
C LYS A 148 38.58 -7.90 -1.59
N ILE A 149 37.76 -7.68 -2.60
CA ILE A 149 37.21 -8.70 -3.49
C ILE A 149 37.63 -8.43 -4.92
N VAL A 150 38.09 -9.48 -5.60
CA VAL A 150 38.33 -9.48 -7.05
C VAL A 150 37.26 -10.33 -7.70
N CYS A 151 36.62 -9.82 -8.73
CA CYS A 151 35.54 -10.49 -9.45
C CYS A 151 35.87 -10.72 -10.92
N ASP A 152 35.24 -11.73 -11.52
CA ASP A 152 35.22 -11.88 -12.97
C ASP A 152 34.27 -10.86 -13.64
N ASN A 153 34.24 -10.85 -14.98
CA ASN A 153 33.38 -9.94 -15.77
C ASN A 153 31.87 -10.15 -15.55
N ARG A 154 31.46 -11.23 -14.86
CA ARG A 154 30.07 -11.51 -14.49
C ARG A 154 29.78 -11.21 -13.02
N GLY A 155 30.72 -10.60 -12.31
CA GLY A 155 30.59 -10.28 -10.89
C GLY A 155 30.77 -11.48 -9.96
N ARG A 156 31.26 -12.63 -10.44
CA ARG A 156 31.53 -13.78 -9.55
C ARG A 156 32.86 -13.56 -8.85
N ALA A 157 32.88 -13.75 -7.54
CA ALA A 157 34.10 -13.62 -6.74
C ALA A 157 35.14 -14.64 -7.21
N ILE A 158 36.35 -14.15 -7.50
CA ILE A 158 37.55 -14.93 -7.80
C ILE A 158 38.36 -15.10 -6.51
N SER A 159 38.55 -14.02 -5.77
CA SER A 159 39.31 -14.02 -4.52
C SER A 159 38.78 -12.98 -3.54
N LEU A 160 38.91 -13.28 -2.25
CA LEU A 160 38.76 -12.32 -1.16
C LEU A 160 40.03 -12.34 -0.30
N THR A 161 40.52 -11.15 0.05
CA THR A 161 41.77 -10.98 0.80
C THR A 161 41.78 -9.68 1.60
N ARG A 162 42.56 -9.61 2.68
CA ARG A 162 42.83 -8.36 3.41
C ARG A 162 44.05 -7.63 2.83
N THR A 163 44.98 -8.37 2.23
CA THR A 163 46.21 -7.86 1.62
C THR A 163 46.15 -8.02 0.10
N LEU A 164 46.35 -6.93 -0.65
CA LEU A 164 46.35 -6.96 -2.12
C LEU A 164 47.73 -7.31 -2.67
N ILE A 165 47.75 -8.13 -3.71
CA ILE A 165 48.93 -8.32 -4.56
C ILE A 165 48.90 -7.21 -5.63
N SER A 166 50.07 -6.69 -6.02
CA SER A 166 50.20 -5.50 -6.89
C SER A 166 49.38 -5.57 -8.18
N THR A 167 49.24 -6.75 -8.79
CA THR A 167 48.50 -6.95 -10.05
C THR A 167 46.99 -6.83 -9.92
N ASP A 168 46.44 -6.98 -8.71
CA ASP A 168 44.99 -6.98 -8.47
C ASP A 168 44.44 -5.60 -8.10
N GLN A 169 45.31 -4.61 -7.85
CA GLN A 169 44.91 -3.29 -7.37
C GLN A 169 43.89 -2.60 -8.28
N TYR A 170 43.99 -2.78 -9.61
CA TYR A 170 43.08 -2.17 -10.59
C TYR A 170 41.75 -2.91 -10.76
N ARG A 171 41.63 -4.13 -10.20
CA ARG A 171 40.43 -4.97 -10.31
C ARG A 171 39.72 -5.19 -8.98
N ALA A 172 40.38 -4.85 -7.88
CA ALA A 172 39.87 -5.01 -6.55
C ALA A 172 38.76 -4.00 -6.24
N SER A 173 37.81 -4.42 -5.44
CA SER A 173 36.75 -3.61 -4.87
C SER A 173 36.70 -3.87 -3.36
N ARG A 174 36.15 -2.94 -2.59
CA ARG A 174 35.85 -3.16 -1.18
C ARG A 174 34.69 -4.14 -1.08
N HIS A 175 34.88 -5.21 -0.34
CA HIS A 175 33.82 -6.18 -0.04
C HIS A 175 32.97 -5.67 1.11
N ILE A 176 31.64 -5.77 0.97
CA ILE A 176 30.67 -5.40 1.99
C ILE A 176 30.12 -6.70 2.59
N GLY A 177 30.23 -6.87 3.91
CA GLY A 177 29.87 -8.11 4.63
C GLY A 177 28.39 -8.48 4.67
N LEU A 178 27.56 -7.87 3.82
CA LEU A 178 26.13 -8.18 3.70
C LEU A 178 25.95 -9.35 2.73
N TYR A 179 25.28 -10.41 3.18
CA TYR A 179 25.05 -11.58 2.36
C TYR A 179 23.57 -11.89 2.25
N ALA A 180 23.12 -12.27 1.06
CA ALA A 180 21.85 -12.95 0.90
C ALA A 180 22.12 -14.36 0.42
N PHE A 181 21.50 -15.34 1.07
CA PHE A 181 21.62 -16.75 0.77
C PHE A 181 20.28 -17.29 0.31
N ARG A 182 20.29 -18.19 -0.66
CA ARG A 182 19.16 -19.11 -0.80
C ARG A 182 19.12 -19.99 0.45
N ALA A 183 17.95 -20.16 1.06
CA ALA A 183 17.83 -20.94 2.31
C ALA A 183 18.41 -22.36 2.18
N LYS A 184 18.25 -23.00 1.02
CA LYS A 184 18.85 -24.31 0.75
C LYS A 184 20.39 -24.29 0.71
N SER A 185 20.98 -23.21 0.21
CA SER A 185 22.43 -23.04 0.15
C SER A 185 22.97 -22.83 1.56
N LEU A 186 22.32 -21.99 2.37
CA LEU A 186 22.70 -21.78 3.76
C LEU A 186 22.66 -23.08 4.58
N ARG A 187 21.68 -23.97 4.33
CA ARG A 187 21.69 -25.32 4.92
C ARG A 187 22.92 -26.13 4.51
N ILE A 188 23.33 -26.08 3.24
CA ILE A 188 24.56 -26.73 2.78
C ILE A 188 25.78 -26.15 3.53
N TYR A 189 25.85 -24.83 3.72
CA TYR A 189 26.96 -24.17 4.44
C TYR A 189 27.27 -24.83 5.79
N THR A 190 26.22 -25.17 6.56
CA THR A 190 26.35 -25.82 7.88
C THR A 190 26.95 -27.22 7.85
N THR A 191 26.93 -27.88 6.69
CA THR A 191 27.51 -29.22 6.50
C THR A 191 28.97 -29.17 6.04
N LEU A 192 29.44 -27.99 5.59
CA LEU A 192 30.80 -27.80 5.10
C LEU A 192 31.73 -27.53 6.27
N LYS A 193 32.85 -28.27 6.34
CA LYS A 193 33.93 -27.96 7.28
C LYS A 193 34.73 -26.76 6.78
N GLN A 194 35.18 -25.91 7.70
CA GLN A 194 36.13 -24.84 7.37
C GLN A 194 37.39 -25.45 6.73
N LYS A 195 37.90 -24.78 5.71
CA LYS A 195 39.11 -25.17 4.97
C LYS A 195 40.19 -24.06 5.10
N PRO A 196 41.43 -24.29 4.63
CA PRO A 196 42.55 -23.40 4.91
C PRO A 196 42.32 -21.91 4.57
N LEU A 197 41.68 -21.55 3.44
CA LEU A 197 41.54 -20.12 3.11
C LEU A 197 40.62 -19.38 4.09
N GLU A 198 39.51 -20.00 4.52
CA GLU A 198 38.64 -19.44 5.55
C GLU A 198 39.39 -19.29 6.89
N LEU A 199 40.13 -20.33 7.29
CA LEU A 199 40.85 -20.36 8.57
C LEU A 199 41.99 -19.32 8.61
N GLU A 200 42.76 -19.21 7.54
CA GLU A 200 43.90 -18.30 7.43
C GLU A 200 43.47 -16.83 7.32
N ARG A 201 42.37 -16.55 6.62
CA ARG A 201 41.97 -15.16 6.30
C ARG A 201 40.87 -14.62 7.19
N HIS A 202 40.21 -15.48 7.96
CA HIS A 202 39.06 -15.15 8.79
C HIS A 202 37.95 -14.44 8.00
N ILE A 203 37.61 -14.99 6.83
CA ILE A 203 36.54 -14.50 5.95
C ILE A 203 35.55 -15.65 5.71
N GLU A 204 34.40 -15.61 6.38
CA GLU A 204 33.43 -16.72 6.45
C GLU A 204 32.89 -17.18 5.09
N ILE A 205 32.76 -16.28 4.11
CA ILE A 205 32.23 -16.63 2.78
C ILE A 205 33.21 -17.44 1.93
N LEU A 206 34.51 -17.46 2.28
CA LEU A 206 35.51 -18.29 1.60
C LEU A 206 35.18 -19.78 1.70
N ARG A 207 34.43 -20.21 2.73
CA ARG A 207 33.94 -21.59 2.85
C ARG A 207 33.19 -22.02 1.59
N PHE A 208 32.31 -21.17 1.05
CA PHE A 208 31.61 -21.53 -0.18
C PHE A 208 32.53 -21.53 -1.39
N LEU A 209 33.38 -20.52 -1.50
CA LEU A 209 34.30 -20.39 -2.63
C LEU A 209 35.26 -21.60 -2.71
N GLU A 210 35.81 -22.05 -1.58
CA GLU A 210 36.71 -23.22 -1.49
C GLU A 210 36.06 -24.57 -1.79
N TYR A 211 34.73 -24.67 -1.68
CA TYR A 211 33.97 -25.84 -2.10
C TYR A 211 33.37 -25.69 -3.50
N GLY A 212 33.73 -24.63 -4.24
CA GLY A 212 33.29 -24.40 -5.62
C GLY A 212 31.88 -23.82 -5.76
N TYR A 213 31.29 -23.32 -4.68
CA TYR A 213 30.03 -22.59 -4.75
C TYR A 213 30.29 -21.14 -5.19
N PRO A 214 29.70 -20.68 -6.31
CA PRO A 214 29.94 -19.33 -6.81
C PRO A 214 29.29 -18.29 -5.88
N VAL A 215 30.05 -17.22 -5.60
CA VAL A 215 29.58 -16.05 -4.85
C VAL A 215 29.40 -14.90 -5.83
N LEU A 216 28.18 -14.37 -5.95
CA LEU A 216 27.90 -13.22 -6.82
C LEU A 216 28.08 -11.91 -6.03
N ALA A 217 28.94 -11.02 -6.48
CA ALA A 217 29.11 -9.68 -5.91
C ALA A 217 28.46 -8.63 -6.80
N ILE A 218 27.49 -7.88 -6.25
CA ILE A 218 26.83 -6.78 -6.95
C ILE A 218 27.55 -5.47 -6.62
N ARG A 219 27.86 -4.68 -7.65
CA ARG A 219 28.50 -3.38 -7.47
C ARG A 219 27.52 -2.34 -6.94
N VAL A 220 27.96 -1.57 -5.95
CA VAL A 220 27.25 -0.42 -5.35
C VAL A 220 28.20 0.76 -5.24
N GLU A 221 27.67 1.95 -5.00
CA GLU A 221 28.47 3.18 -4.97
C GLU A 221 29.22 3.34 -3.65
N ASP A 222 28.60 2.98 -2.52
CA ASP A 222 29.16 3.12 -1.18
C ASP A 222 28.90 1.85 -0.33
N ALA A 223 29.84 1.54 0.55
CA ALA A 223 29.76 0.47 1.55
C ALA A 223 29.02 0.88 2.83
N GLY A 224 28.86 2.18 3.06
CA GLY A 224 28.34 2.73 4.31
C GLY A 224 29.37 2.67 5.45
N LEU A 225 28.99 3.24 6.59
CA LEU A 225 29.84 3.33 7.78
C LEU A 225 29.72 2.06 8.64
N ALA A 226 30.81 1.30 8.70
CA ALA A 226 30.98 0.18 9.62
C ALA A 226 31.66 0.66 10.91
N VAL A 227 31.26 0.10 12.05
CA VAL A 227 31.89 0.39 13.35
C VAL A 227 32.69 -0.82 13.76
N ASP A 228 34.02 -0.77 13.86
CA ASP A 228 34.84 -1.92 14.28
C ASP A 228 35.79 -1.61 15.43
N THR A 229 36.11 -0.33 15.58
CA THR A 229 37.05 0.21 16.54
C THR A 229 36.41 1.33 17.37
N PRO A 230 37.01 1.73 18.50
CA PRO A 230 36.58 2.92 19.23
C PRO A 230 36.57 4.20 18.38
N HIS A 231 37.49 4.32 17.40
CA HIS A 231 37.52 5.48 16.51
C HIS A 231 36.32 5.50 15.55
N ASP A 232 35.93 4.34 15.02
CA ASP A 232 34.72 4.24 14.19
C ASP A 232 33.47 4.54 15.01
N LEU A 233 33.45 4.21 16.30
CA LEU A 233 32.33 4.54 17.19
C LEU A 233 32.20 6.06 17.39
N ILE A 234 33.32 6.81 17.44
CA ILE A 234 33.30 8.28 17.45
C ILE A 234 32.75 8.79 16.12
N ALA A 235 33.28 8.31 15.00
CA ALA A 235 32.79 8.67 13.67
C ALA A 235 31.30 8.35 13.50
N ALA A 236 30.81 7.24 14.06
CA ALA A 236 29.40 6.87 14.07
C ALA A 236 28.54 7.78 14.94
N ASN A 237 29.05 8.25 16.09
CA ASN A 237 28.35 9.23 16.92
C ASN A 237 28.29 10.59 16.22
N ASP A 238 29.36 11.03 15.57
CA ASP A 238 29.36 12.26 14.80
C ASP A 238 28.48 12.16 13.57
N PHE A 239 28.53 11.02 12.86
CA PHE A 239 27.60 10.70 11.78
C PHE A 239 26.16 10.71 12.28
N ALA A 240 25.84 10.07 13.41
CA ALA A 240 24.47 10.08 13.95
C ALA A 240 23.96 11.49 14.30
N LYS A 241 24.83 12.38 14.78
CA LYS A 241 24.50 13.81 14.99
C LYS A 241 24.35 14.58 13.67
N GLN A 242 25.14 14.21 12.65
CA GLN A 242 25.15 14.82 11.32
C GLN A 242 24.10 14.25 10.37
N VAL A 243 23.52 13.08 10.66
CA VAL A 243 22.23 12.61 10.15
C VAL A 243 21.20 13.58 10.73
N LYS A 244 21.27 14.81 10.22
CA LYS A 244 20.32 15.87 10.39
C LYS A 244 18.98 15.26 10.07
N THR A 245 18.00 15.62 10.89
CA THR A 245 16.61 15.35 10.60
C THR A 245 16.36 15.68 9.13
N LYS A 246 16.18 14.65 8.28
CA LYS A 246 16.03 14.86 6.84
C LYS A 246 14.73 15.60 6.66
N THR A 247 14.77 16.83 6.18
CA THR A 247 13.54 17.57 5.90
C THR A 247 12.94 17.03 4.61
N ILE A 248 11.74 16.46 4.68
CA ILE A 248 10.98 16.00 3.52
C ILE A 248 9.83 16.98 3.30
N LYS A 249 9.87 17.68 2.16
CA LYS A 249 8.76 18.49 1.66
C LYS A 249 7.76 17.59 0.96
N ARG A 250 6.55 17.49 1.51
CA ARG A 250 5.46 16.65 0.97
C ARG A 250 4.34 17.52 0.46
N ILE A 251 3.89 17.28 -0.77
CA ILE A 251 2.64 17.84 -1.29
C ILE A 251 1.59 16.74 -1.38
N ILE A 252 0.45 16.96 -0.75
CA ILE A 252 -0.74 16.14 -0.94
C ILE A 252 -1.74 16.93 -1.77
N CYS A 253 -2.19 16.33 -2.86
CA CYS A 253 -3.19 16.91 -3.74
C CYS A 253 -4.46 16.05 -3.74
N CYS A 254 -5.62 16.64 -3.44
CA CYS A 254 -6.88 15.90 -3.40
C CYS A 254 -8.10 16.68 -3.92
N GLN A 255 -9.09 15.95 -4.46
CA GLN A 255 -10.38 16.51 -4.90
C GLN A 255 -11.51 16.27 -3.90
N SER A 256 -11.33 15.31 -2.99
CA SER A 256 -12.40 14.86 -2.08
C SER A 256 -11.83 14.50 -0.71
N THR A 257 -12.72 14.42 0.27
CA THR A 257 -12.42 13.98 1.64
C THR A 257 -11.94 12.53 1.71
N HIS A 258 -12.53 11.64 0.90
CA HIS A 258 -12.08 10.25 0.76
C HIS A 258 -10.70 10.21 0.11
N GLY A 259 -10.51 11.12 -0.85
CA GLY A 259 -9.23 11.51 -1.40
C GLY A 259 -8.22 11.76 -0.28
N LEU A 260 -8.42 12.81 0.50
CA LEU A 260 -7.51 13.16 1.59
C LEU A 260 -7.23 11.97 2.53
N LEU A 261 -8.26 11.25 2.99
CA LEU A 261 -8.12 10.14 3.94
C LEU A 261 -7.15 9.06 3.44
N ALA A 262 -7.24 8.67 2.18
CA ALA A 262 -6.37 7.66 1.60
C ALA A 262 -4.93 8.17 1.36
N ALA A 263 -4.74 9.45 1.01
CA ALA A 263 -3.38 10.04 0.95
C ALA A 263 -2.72 10.07 2.34
N LEU A 264 -3.47 10.48 3.37
CA LEU A 264 -2.97 10.50 4.74
C LEU A 264 -2.61 9.10 5.22
N ALA A 265 -3.41 8.08 4.88
CA ALA A 265 -3.11 6.69 5.21
C ALA A 265 -1.83 6.20 4.54
N ALA A 266 -1.62 6.53 3.26
CA ALA A 266 -0.39 6.20 2.55
C ALA A 266 0.82 6.93 3.14
N ALA A 267 0.70 8.22 3.44
CA ALA A 267 1.74 9.03 4.04
C ALA A 267 2.14 8.50 5.43
N LYS A 268 1.16 8.19 6.29
CA LYS A 268 1.41 7.60 7.62
C LYS A 268 2.01 6.20 7.54
N PHE A 269 1.63 5.41 6.53
CA PHE A 269 2.25 4.12 6.30
C PHE A 269 3.73 4.26 5.92
N ILE A 270 4.06 5.16 5.00
CA ILE A 270 5.46 5.43 4.61
C ILE A 270 6.25 5.96 5.81
N GLU A 271 5.71 6.93 6.56
CA GLU A 271 6.30 7.43 7.81
C GLU A 271 6.60 6.29 8.80
N SER A 272 5.69 5.33 8.97
CA SER A 272 5.88 4.19 9.87
C SER A 272 6.98 3.22 9.44
N LYS A 273 7.44 3.32 8.19
CA LYS A 273 8.55 2.54 7.63
C LYS A 273 9.86 3.31 7.62
N THR A 274 9.81 4.63 7.78
CA THR A 274 11.00 5.47 7.81
C THR A 274 11.70 5.38 9.17
N THR A 275 12.99 5.04 9.15
CA THR A 275 13.82 4.91 10.36
C THR A 275 14.77 6.08 10.57
N ASP A 276 14.94 6.91 9.55
CA ASP A 276 15.61 8.20 9.70
C ASP A 276 14.80 9.13 10.60
N ARG A 277 15.49 9.98 11.37
CA ARG A 277 14.84 11.18 11.90
C ARG A 277 14.46 12.02 10.68
N VAL A 278 13.16 12.17 10.42
CA VAL A 278 12.62 12.95 9.30
C VAL A 278 11.69 14.02 9.84
N GLU A 279 11.86 15.23 9.32
CA GLU A 279 10.96 16.35 9.58
C GLU A 279 10.13 16.56 8.32
N TYR A 280 8.83 16.37 8.45
CA TYR A 280 7.92 16.56 7.32
C TYR A 280 7.42 17.99 7.29
N VAL A 281 7.65 18.66 6.16
CA VAL A 281 7.01 19.93 5.82
C VAL A 281 5.88 19.62 4.84
N ASN A 282 4.66 19.59 5.34
CA ASN A 282 3.49 19.16 4.56
C ASN A 282 2.76 20.35 3.92
N TYR A 283 2.35 20.19 2.68
CA TYR A 283 1.55 21.15 1.91
C TYR A 283 0.32 20.44 1.34
N LEU A 284 -0.85 21.07 1.44
CA LEU A 284 -2.10 20.53 0.91
C LEU A 284 -2.60 21.40 -0.24
N VAL A 285 -2.93 20.78 -1.37
CA VAL A 285 -3.65 21.40 -2.48
C VAL A 285 -4.97 20.68 -2.69
N VAL A 286 -6.06 21.44 -2.59
CA VAL A 286 -7.41 20.92 -2.82
C VAL A 286 -7.92 21.45 -4.15
N TYR A 287 -8.24 20.54 -5.06
CA TYR A 287 -8.88 20.89 -6.34
C TYR A 287 -10.41 20.90 -6.18
N GLY A 288 -11.11 21.65 -7.02
CA GLY A 288 -12.58 21.60 -7.07
C GLY A 288 -13.10 20.18 -7.38
N LEU A 289 -14.22 19.80 -6.76
CA LEU A 289 -14.83 18.47 -6.89
C LEU A 289 -15.75 18.40 -8.11
N THR A 290 -16.32 19.53 -8.52
CA THR A 290 -17.35 19.60 -9.56
C THR A 290 -16.77 19.93 -10.94
N TRP A 291 -17.30 19.33 -12.00
CA TRP A 291 -16.95 19.70 -13.38
C TRP A 291 -17.66 20.99 -13.84
N ARG A 292 -18.57 21.50 -13.00
CA ARG A 292 -19.43 22.63 -13.28
C ARG A 292 -18.78 23.91 -12.75
N LEU A 293 -18.38 24.78 -13.67
CA LEU A 293 -17.66 26.03 -13.38
C LEU A 293 -18.48 27.03 -12.54
N ASP A 294 -19.79 26.82 -12.37
CA ASP A 294 -20.73 27.68 -11.65
C ASP A 294 -20.99 27.24 -10.19
N LEU A 295 -20.39 26.14 -9.71
CA LEU A 295 -20.64 25.58 -8.38
C LEU A 295 -19.54 25.85 -7.34
N ASP A 296 -18.82 26.96 -7.47
CA ASP A 296 -17.70 27.32 -6.58
C ASP A 296 -18.07 27.34 -5.08
N ALA A 297 -19.29 27.77 -4.72
CA ALA A 297 -19.72 27.79 -3.31
C ALA A 297 -19.77 26.39 -2.67
N ARG A 298 -20.11 25.36 -3.45
CA ARG A 298 -20.10 23.96 -2.99
C ARG A 298 -18.67 23.44 -2.82
N ASP A 299 -17.80 23.77 -3.75
CA ASP A 299 -16.39 23.38 -3.70
C ASP A 299 -15.66 24.06 -2.51
N GLN A 300 -16.06 25.30 -2.14
CA GLN A 300 -15.57 25.96 -0.93
C GLN A 300 -15.97 25.22 0.36
N GLU A 301 -17.20 24.73 0.47
CA GLU A 301 -17.62 23.94 1.64
C GLU A 301 -16.83 22.64 1.78
N VAL A 302 -16.62 21.95 0.65
CA VAL A 302 -15.79 20.74 0.62
C VAL A 302 -14.34 21.06 0.97
N PHE A 303 -13.80 22.17 0.48
CA PHE A 303 -12.46 22.64 0.81
C PHE A 303 -12.29 22.89 2.31
N LEU A 304 -13.23 23.61 2.95
CA LEU A 304 -13.18 23.87 4.39
C LEU A 304 -13.22 22.57 5.21
N MET A 305 -14.03 21.59 4.80
CA MET A 305 -14.08 20.29 5.43
C MET A 305 -12.76 19.53 5.28
N ILE A 306 -12.20 19.48 4.07
CA ILE A 306 -10.90 18.85 3.80
C ILE A 306 -9.81 19.52 4.62
N LYS A 307 -9.80 20.85 4.71
CA LYS A 307 -8.86 21.61 5.53
C LYS A 307 -8.94 21.22 7.00
N GLN A 308 -10.15 21.16 7.57
CA GLN A 308 -10.35 20.73 8.97
C GLN A 308 -9.89 19.29 9.20
N MET A 309 -10.25 18.35 8.31
CA MET A 309 -9.80 16.96 8.39
C MET A 309 -8.27 16.86 8.33
N ALA A 310 -7.62 17.64 7.45
CA ALA A 310 -6.17 17.61 7.30
C ALA A 310 -5.47 18.12 8.55
N GLN A 311 -5.95 19.24 9.12
CA GLN A 311 -5.39 19.85 10.32
C GLN A 311 -5.52 18.97 11.57
N ALA A 312 -6.52 18.09 11.62
CA ALA A 312 -6.69 17.12 12.71
C ALA A 312 -5.57 16.06 12.75
N VAL A 313 -4.89 15.81 11.63
CA VAL A 313 -3.98 14.66 11.50
C VAL A 313 -2.51 15.05 11.64
N MET A 314 -2.11 16.20 11.08
CA MET A 314 -0.72 16.64 11.05
C MET A 314 -0.62 18.15 10.81
N PRO A 315 0.51 18.80 11.16
CA PRO A 315 0.74 20.20 10.82
C PRO A 315 0.98 20.39 9.31
N TRP A 316 0.55 21.54 8.81
CA TRP A 316 0.66 21.93 7.40
C TRP A 316 1.33 23.31 7.29
N ALA A 317 2.36 23.41 6.46
CA ALA A 317 3.02 24.66 6.14
C ALA A 317 2.10 25.58 5.29
N ALA A 318 1.34 25.00 4.36
CA ALA A 318 0.30 25.70 3.64
C ALA A 318 -0.84 24.76 3.22
N VAL A 319 -2.06 25.31 3.14
CA VAL A 319 -3.25 24.65 2.60
C VAL A 319 -3.89 25.58 1.59
N ALA A 320 -3.94 25.15 0.33
CA ALA A 320 -4.42 25.95 -0.79
C ALA A 320 -5.62 25.31 -1.48
N TYR A 321 -6.53 26.14 -1.98
CA TYR A 321 -7.60 25.74 -2.88
C TYR A 321 -7.25 26.17 -4.30
N LEU A 322 -7.35 25.24 -5.25
CA LEU A 322 -7.15 25.48 -6.67
C LEU A 322 -8.47 25.29 -7.42
N SER A 323 -9.05 26.39 -7.90
CA SER A 323 -10.32 26.36 -8.62
C SER A 323 -10.23 25.55 -9.92
N ASN A 324 -11.34 24.96 -10.35
CA ASN A 324 -11.39 24.20 -11.61
C ASN A 324 -11.04 25.06 -12.82
N ARG A 325 -11.41 26.34 -12.79
CA ARG A 325 -11.09 27.30 -13.83
C ARG A 325 -9.58 27.48 -13.95
N THR A 326 -8.91 27.85 -12.85
CA THR A 326 -7.46 28.04 -12.82
C THR A 326 -6.71 26.76 -13.20
N PHE A 327 -7.18 25.61 -12.70
CA PHE A 327 -6.60 24.31 -13.01
C PHE A 327 -6.70 23.97 -14.51
N THR A 328 -7.87 24.18 -15.12
CA THR A 328 -8.10 23.93 -16.55
C THR A 328 -7.30 24.87 -17.43
N GLU A 329 -7.25 26.16 -17.09
CA GLU A 329 -6.42 27.15 -17.78
C GLU A 329 -4.93 26.76 -17.76
N ALA A 330 -4.43 26.19 -16.64
CA ALA A 330 -3.05 25.71 -16.54
C ALA A 330 -2.78 24.49 -17.44
N LEU A 331 -3.75 23.59 -17.61
CA LEU A 331 -3.64 22.39 -18.44
C LEU A 331 -3.67 22.71 -19.94
N THR A 332 -4.46 23.70 -20.37
CA THR A 332 -4.60 24.07 -21.80
C THR A 332 -3.37 24.77 -22.39
N LYS A 333 -2.52 25.40 -21.57
CA LYS A 333 -1.32 26.14 -22.01
C LYS A 333 -0.07 25.24 -22.14
N ASP A 334 -0.28 24.02 -22.62
CA ASP A 334 0.73 23.06 -23.09
C ASP A 334 2.07 23.05 -22.31
N SER A 335 2.02 22.79 -21.00
CA SER A 335 3.06 21.97 -20.36
C SER A 335 2.62 21.50 -18.98
N THR A 336 2.95 20.24 -18.72
CA THR A 336 3.08 19.61 -17.40
C THR A 336 3.92 20.45 -16.42
N VAL A 337 4.87 21.24 -16.93
CA VAL A 337 5.72 22.18 -16.18
C VAL A 337 4.91 23.32 -15.56
N ASN A 338 3.95 23.90 -16.30
CA ASN A 338 3.11 25.01 -15.82
C ASN A 338 2.24 24.61 -14.62
N LEU A 339 1.69 23.40 -14.61
CA LEU A 339 0.85 22.93 -13.50
C LEU A 339 1.68 22.72 -12.22
N THR A 340 2.89 22.15 -12.34
CA THR A 340 3.78 21.95 -11.19
C THR A 340 4.24 23.28 -10.60
N GLN A 341 4.63 24.23 -11.45
CA GLN A 341 5.00 25.59 -11.02
C GLN A 341 3.83 26.31 -10.35
N LEU A 342 2.62 26.19 -10.90
CA LEU A 342 1.41 26.75 -10.29
C LEU A 342 1.19 26.18 -8.88
N ILE A 343 1.32 24.86 -8.71
CA ILE A 343 1.10 24.19 -7.43
C ILE A 343 2.19 24.53 -6.41
N TYR A 344 3.43 24.68 -6.86
CA TYR A 344 4.54 25.16 -6.04
C TYR A 344 4.30 26.61 -5.59
N SER A 345 3.88 27.48 -6.52
CA SER A 345 3.59 28.88 -6.21
C SER A 345 2.44 29.06 -5.22
N ILE A 346 1.35 28.28 -5.36
CA ILE A 346 0.16 28.47 -4.52
C ILE A 346 0.37 28.02 -3.06
N VAL A 347 1.28 27.07 -2.83
CA VAL A 347 1.65 26.61 -1.49
C VAL A 347 2.94 27.24 -0.96
N GLY A 348 3.59 28.11 -1.76
CA GLY A 348 4.82 28.81 -1.37
C GLY A 348 6.05 27.91 -1.21
N THR A 349 6.22 26.91 -2.07
CA THR A 349 7.43 26.06 -2.11
C THR A 349 8.05 26.06 -3.50
N GLU A 350 9.35 25.84 -3.60
CA GLU A 350 10.07 25.70 -4.87
C GLU A 350 10.22 24.23 -5.30
N SER A 351 10.03 23.30 -4.37
CA SER A 351 10.26 21.87 -4.58
C SER A 351 9.46 21.00 -3.61
N ALA A 352 9.30 19.74 -3.99
CA ALA A 352 8.75 18.68 -3.17
C ALA A 352 9.55 17.40 -3.36
N ASN A 353 9.76 16.66 -2.27
CA ASN A 353 10.38 15.33 -2.27
C ASN A 353 9.32 14.24 -2.52
N GLU A 354 8.13 14.39 -1.93
CA GLU A 354 7.01 13.46 -2.06
C GLU A 354 5.78 14.18 -2.62
N VAL A 355 5.08 13.55 -3.58
CA VAL A 355 3.82 14.08 -4.12
C VAL A 355 2.76 12.97 -4.15
N TYR A 356 1.67 13.20 -3.41
CA TYR A 356 0.52 12.30 -3.34
C TYR A 356 -0.60 12.89 -4.19
N LEU A 357 -1.05 12.16 -5.21
CA LEU A 357 -2.09 12.60 -6.13
C LEU A 357 -3.34 11.73 -5.98
N CYS A 358 -4.40 12.30 -5.44
CA CYS A 358 -5.74 11.72 -5.54
C CYS A 358 -6.21 11.81 -7.00
N ARG A 359 -6.65 10.70 -7.59
CA ARG A 359 -7.05 10.61 -9.01
C ARG A 359 -5.97 11.17 -9.95
N ASN A 360 -5.26 10.27 -10.63
CA ASN A 360 -4.15 10.64 -11.49
C ASN A 360 -4.53 11.24 -12.86
N ARG A 361 -5.78 11.62 -13.05
CA ARG A 361 -6.32 12.20 -14.29
C ARG A 361 -7.07 13.50 -14.01
N ASP A 362 -7.01 14.41 -14.97
CA ASP A 362 -7.86 15.60 -15.01
C ASP A 362 -9.31 15.24 -15.42
N PHE A 363 -10.17 16.25 -15.54
CA PHE A 363 -11.55 16.11 -15.98
C PHE A 363 -11.72 15.69 -17.45
N PHE A 364 -10.68 15.85 -18.27
CA PHE A 364 -10.65 15.51 -19.69
C PHE A 364 -9.97 14.15 -19.95
N GLY A 365 -9.60 13.42 -18.89
CA GLY A 365 -8.95 12.12 -18.97
C GLY A 365 -7.42 12.17 -19.14
N SER A 366 -6.80 13.34 -19.15
CA SER A 366 -5.34 13.51 -19.27
C SER A 366 -4.64 13.19 -17.95
N ARG A 367 -3.46 12.56 -17.99
CA ARG A 367 -2.74 12.14 -16.77
C ARG A 367 -1.97 13.29 -16.13
N LEU A 368 -2.27 13.59 -14.87
CA LEU A 368 -1.58 14.62 -14.08
C LEU A 368 -0.16 14.21 -13.65
N LEU A 369 0.14 12.92 -13.64
CA LEU A 369 1.45 12.40 -13.21
C LEU A 369 2.63 12.87 -14.09
N GLN A 370 2.36 13.26 -15.34
CA GLN A 370 3.40 13.80 -16.22
C GLN A 370 3.87 15.20 -15.77
N ALA A 371 3.07 15.91 -14.96
CA ALA A 371 3.45 17.18 -14.32
C ALA A 371 4.60 17.02 -13.31
N TYR A 372 4.61 15.91 -12.58
CA TYR A 372 5.48 15.73 -11.40
C TYR A 372 6.65 14.78 -11.65
N ASN A 373 7.40 14.98 -12.74
CA ASN A 373 8.41 14.02 -13.21
C ASN A 373 9.51 13.64 -12.18
N SER A 374 9.74 14.43 -11.14
CA SER A 374 10.82 14.25 -10.16
C SER A 374 10.40 13.72 -8.77
N ALA A 375 9.10 13.54 -8.50
CA ALA A 375 8.64 13.16 -7.16
C ALA A 375 8.33 11.65 -7.04
N THR A 376 8.46 11.10 -5.83
CA THR A 376 7.88 9.79 -5.49
C THR A 376 6.36 9.90 -5.61
N LYS A 377 5.77 9.16 -6.56
CA LYS A 377 4.36 9.31 -6.97
C LYS A 377 3.48 8.26 -6.28
N VAL A 378 2.57 8.72 -5.44
CA VAL A 378 1.52 7.88 -4.83
C VAL A 378 0.17 8.23 -5.44
N CYS A 379 -0.54 7.24 -5.98
CA CYS A 379 -1.91 7.40 -6.45
C CYS A 379 -2.84 6.44 -5.74
N TYR A 380 -4.11 6.82 -5.64
CA TYR A 380 -5.11 6.02 -4.96
C TYR A 380 -6.51 6.41 -5.45
N GLY A 381 -7.48 5.54 -5.20
CA GLY A 381 -8.87 5.74 -5.64
C GLY A 381 -9.71 6.55 -4.65
N ASP A 382 -11.02 6.57 -4.86
CA ASP A 382 -11.97 7.44 -4.14
C ASP A 382 -12.27 7.02 -2.68
N GLY A 383 -11.31 6.46 -1.93
CA GLY A 383 -11.44 6.13 -0.50
C GLY A 383 -10.99 4.73 -0.10
N LEU A 384 -11.47 4.26 1.06
CA LEU A 384 -11.26 2.91 1.60
C LEU A 384 -12.03 1.86 0.76
N GLY A 385 -11.43 1.49 -0.37
CA GLY A 385 -12.04 0.58 -1.34
C GLY A 385 -11.35 -0.77 -1.43
N ILE A 386 -12.11 -1.76 -1.90
CA ILE A 386 -11.54 -3.00 -2.43
C ILE A 386 -11.17 -2.73 -3.88
N TYR A 387 -9.89 -2.86 -4.22
CA TYR A 387 -9.45 -2.64 -5.58
C TYR A 387 -9.11 -3.94 -6.31
N HIS A 388 -9.52 -4.05 -7.57
CA HIS A 388 -9.10 -5.13 -8.43
C HIS A 388 -7.70 -4.89 -9.00
N ASP A 389 -6.96 -5.97 -9.24
CA ASP A 389 -5.65 -5.99 -9.91
C ASP A 389 -5.55 -5.29 -11.28
N GLN A 390 -6.69 -4.91 -11.88
CA GLN A 390 -6.72 -4.20 -13.15
C GLN A 390 -7.34 -2.79 -13.06
N ASP A 391 -7.75 -2.34 -11.87
CA ASP A 391 -8.64 -1.17 -11.72
C ASP A 391 -8.02 0.21 -11.91
N VAL A 392 -6.69 0.32 -12.01
CA VAL A 392 -6.07 1.64 -12.21
C VAL A 392 -6.26 2.15 -13.66
N VAL A 393 -6.70 1.29 -14.58
CA VAL A 393 -6.92 1.67 -15.98
C VAL A 393 -8.39 1.59 -16.39
N THR A 394 -9.24 0.90 -15.63
CA THR A 394 -10.51 0.38 -16.17
C THR A 394 -11.77 1.14 -15.78
N HIS A 395 -11.79 2.01 -14.77
CA HIS A 395 -13.06 2.67 -14.40
C HIS A 395 -13.66 3.55 -15.51
N GLU A 396 -12.83 4.10 -16.41
CA GLU A 396 -13.29 4.82 -17.62
C GLU A 396 -13.22 3.98 -18.90
N TYR A 397 -12.24 3.06 -19.01
CA TYR A 397 -12.21 2.11 -20.14
C TYR A 397 -13.46 1.20 -20.16
N TYR A 398 -14.10 0.94 -19.01
CA TYR A 398 -15.37 0.19 -19.00
C TYR A 398 -16.54 0.95 -19.63
N ARG A 399 -16.52 2.30 -19.67
CA ARG A 399 -17.56 3.07 -20.36
C ARG A 399 -17.29 3.21 -21.85
N GLU A 400 -16.05 3.46 -22.26
CA GLU A 400 -15.74 3.74 -23.67
C GLU A 400 -15.31 2.50 -24.49
N SER A 401 -14.49 1.60 -23.94
CA SER A 401 -14.01 0.43 -24.69
C SER A 401 -15.07 -0.66 -24.83
N ILE A 402 -16.02 -0.79 -23.89
CA ILE A 402 -17.15 -1.74 -24.05
C ILE A 402 -18.11 -1.28 -25.14
N MET A 403 -18.33 0.03 -25.29
CA MET A 403 -19.17 0.55 -26.37
C MET A 403 -18.50 0.46 -27.75
N GLN A 404 -17.17 0.55 -27.84
CA GLN A 404 -16.48 0.57 -29.13
C GLN A 404 -15.85 -0.78 -29.60
N SER A 405 -15.66 -1.78 -28.73
CA SER A 405 -14.82 -2.95 -29.11
C SER A 405 -15.34 -4.37 -28.80
N LEU A 406 -16.56 -4.57 -28.29
CA LEU A 406 -16.95 -5.87 -27.71
C LEU A 406 -18.14 -6.59 -28.36
N VAL A 407 -17.96 -6.96 -29.63
CA VAL A 407 -18.76 -7.96 -30.34
C VAL A 407 -17.90 -9.20 -30.63
N THR A 408 -17.64 -10.06 -29.64
CA THR A 408 -16.99 -11.38 -29.89
C THR A 408 -17.46 -12.52 -28.97
N PHE A 409 -17.36 -13.74 -29.51
CA PHE A 409 -17.79 -15.09 -29.05
C PHE A 409 -17.63 -15.46 -27.56
N ARG A 410 -16.82 -14.74 -26.75
CA ARG A 410 -16.65 -15.03 -25.31
C ARG A 410 -17.87 -14.69 -24.46
N TRP A 411 -18.78 -13.86 -24.97
CA TRP A 411 -20.06 -13.54 -24.33
C TRP A 411 -20.87 -14.79 -24.00
N TRP A 412 -20.94 -15.80 -24.88
CA TRP A 412 -21.71 -17.02 -24.61
C TRP A 412 -21.20 -17.83 -23.40
N ARG A 413 -19.92 -17.72 -23.05
CA ARG A 413 -19.32 -18.44 -21.90
C ARG A 413 -19.47 -17.65 -20.60
N LEU A 414 -19.37 -16.32 -20.65
CA LEU A 414 -19.64 -15.41 -19.53
C LEU A 414 -21.14 -15.34 -19.21
N LEU A 415 -21.98 -15.30 -20.24
CA LEU A 415 -23.43 -15.43 -20.14
C LEU A 415 -23.77 -16.78 -19.53
N LYS A 416 -23.17 -17.91 -19.95
CA LYS A 416 -23.35 -19.22 -19.28
C LYS A 416 -22.91 -19.25 -17.80
N LEU A 417 -21.89 -18.48 -17.41
CA LEU A 417 -21.47 -18.36 -16.01
C LEU A 417 -22.43 -17.47 -15.20
N LEU A 418 -22.90 -16.36 -15.77
CA LEU A 418 -23.93 -15.49 -15.19
C LEU A 418 -25.29 -16.19 -15.10
N ILE A 419 -25.69 -16.95 -16.12
CA ILE A 419 -26.88 -17.82 -16.19
C ILE A 419 -26.86 -18.90 -15.10
N ARG A 420 -25.67 -19.30 -14.61
CA ARG A 420 -25.55 -20.24 -13.48
C ARG A 420 -25.85 -19.59 -12.12
N TRP A 421 -25.82 -18.27 -12.04
CA TRP A 421 -25.94 -17.46 -10.81
C TRP A 421 -27.16 -16.55 -10.78
N VAL A 422 -27.70 -16.22 -11.94
CA VAL A 422 -29.00 -15.59 -12.13
C VAL A 422 -30.00 -16.72 -12.27
N ASP A 423 -31.04 -16.73 -11.45
CA ASP A 423 -32.14 -17.67 -11.63
C ASP A 423 -32.84 -17.38 -12.97
N VAL A 424 -32.49 -18.17 -13.98
CA VAL A 424 -32.91 -18.00 -15.38
C VAL A 424 -34.41 -18.21 -15.53
N SER A 425 -35.05 -18.88 -14.57
CA SER A 425 -36.51 -19.04 -14.54
C SER A 425 -37.26 -17.71 -14.37
N LEU A 426 -36.57 -16.68 -13.87
CA LEU A 426 -37.10 -15.33 -13.64
C LEU A 426 -36.87 -14.38 -14.82
N ILE A 427 -36.15 -14.82 -15.86
CA ILE A 427 -35.92 -14.06 -17.07
C ILE A 427 -36.94 -14.52 -18.11
N ASP A 428 -37.88 -13.64 -18.44
CA ASP A 428 -38.79 -13.84 -19.56
C ASP A 428 -37.98 -14.13 -20.85
N ARG A 429 -38.29 -15.26 -21.52
CA ARG A 429 -37.58 -15.75 -22.71
C ARG A 429 -37.58 -14.70 -23.82
N GLU A 430 -38.65 -13.94 -23.95
CA GLU A 430 -38.80 -12.88 -24.95
C GLU A 430 -37.89 -11.68 -24.64
N ARG A 431 -37.79 -11.32 -23.35
CA ARG A 431 -36.91 -10.23 -22.87
C ARG A 431 -35.44 -10.60 -22.99
N PHE A 432 -35.09 -11.88 -22.79
CA PHE A 432 -33.73 -12.40 -22.98
C PHE A 432 -33.30 -12.44 -24.45
N GLN A 433 -34.16 -12.93 -25.35
CA GLN A 433 -33.88 -12.93 -26.79
C GLN A 433 -33.66 -11.51 -27.31
N ASN A 434 -34.47 -10.55 -26.85
CA ASN A 434 -34.35 -9.14 -27.20
C ASN A 434 -33.10 -8.43 -26.64
N LEU A 435 -32.49 -8.93 -25.55
CA LEU A 435 -31.20 -8.42 -25.04
C LEU A 435 -30.02 -8.86 -25.92
N THR A 436 -30.19 -9.94 -26.68
CA THR A 436 -29.13 -10.55 -27.51
C THR A 436 -29.26 -10.29 -29.01
N SER A 437 -30.42 -9.81 -29.48
CA SER A 437 -30.76 -9.70 -30.92
C SER A 437 -30.15 -8.50 -31.65
N GLY A 438 -29.51 -7.55 -30.95
CA GLY A 438 -28.93 -6.34 -31.54
C GLY A 438 -27.42 -6.37 -31.82
N TYR A 439 -26.73 -7.49 -31.60
CA TYR A 439 -25.26 -7.55 -31.70
C TYR A 439 -24.81 -8.49 -32.84
N PRO A 440 -24.00 -8.01 -33.81
CA PRO A 440 -23.61 -8.82 -34.97
C PRO A 440 -22.79 -10.05 -34.58
N ILE A 441 -22.93 -11.16 -35.30
CA ILE A 441 -22.18 -12.39 -35.04
C ILE A 441 -20.85 -12.28 -35.80
N LEU A 442 -19.72 -12.10 -35.10
CA LEU A 442 -18.39 -12.02 -35.70
C LEU A 442 -17.40 -13.10 -35.23
N ASN A 443 -16.46 -13.36 -36.15
CA ASN A 443 -15.74 -14.62 -36.39
C ASN A 443 -14.65 -14.99 -35.36
N LYS A 444 -14.27 -16.27 -35.35
CA LYS A 444 -13.41 -16.93 -34.34
C LYS A 444 -11.95 -16.45 -34.37
N ALA A 445 -11.56 -15.52 -33.50
CA ALA A 445 -10.16 -15.30 -33.12
C ALA A 445 -9.87 -15.77 -31.68
N LYS A 446 -8.76 -16.50 -31.48
CA LYS A 446 -8.33 -17.07 -30.20
C LYS A 446 -7.83 -15.97 -29.25
N ILE A 447 -8.66 -15.54 -28.30
CA ILE A 447 -8.28 -14.62 -27.20
C ILE A 447 -8.00 -15.43 -25.93
N ARG A 448 -6.78 -15.33 -25.37
CA ARG A 448 -6.32 -16.00 -24.14
C ARG A 448 -7.16 -15.57 -22.90
N PRO A 449 -7.40 -16.46 -21.92
CA PRO A 449 -8.16 -16.13 -20.73
C PRO A 449 -7.37 -15.19 -19.81
N TYR A 450 -7.56 -13.88 -19.99
CA TYR A 450 -7.37 -12.93 -18.89
C TYR A 450 -8.38 -13.27 -17.77
N TYR A 451 -8.04 -12.91 -16.53
CA TYR A 451 -8.86 -12.95 -15.31
C TYR A 451 -8.61 -14.11 -14.34
N ARG A 452 -7.47 -14.04 -13.63
CA ARG A 452 -7.41 -14.30 -12.19
C ARG A 452 -7.36 -12.93 -11.51
N TYR A 453 -8.43 -12.50 -10.85
CA TYR A 453 -8.43 -11.22 -10.14
C TYR A 453 -7.88 -11.41 -8.71
N ALA A 454 -6.79 -10.70 -8.39
CA ALA A 454 -6.39 -10.42 -7.02
C ALA A 454 -7.12 -9.17 -6.51
N PHE A 455 -7.40 -9.14 -5.21
CA PHE A 455 -8.16 -8.08 -4.52
C PHE A 455 -7.39 -7.69 -3.28
N ASP A 456 -7.19 -6.39 -3.06
CA ASP A 456 -6.43 -5.86 -1.92
C ASP A 456 -7.11 -4.61 -1.32
N PHE A 457 -6.86 -4.38 -0.03
CA PHE A 457 -7.04 -3.09 0.65
C PHE A 457 -5.72 -2.32 0.54
N GLY A 458 -5.68 -1.17 -0.14
CA GLY A 458 -4.38 -0.55 -0.35
C GLY A 458 -4.35 0.76 -1.12
N CYS A 459 -3.15 1.30 -1.27
CA CYS A 459 -2.84 2.40 -2.18
C CYS A 459 -1.90 1.92 -3.29
N TYR A 460 -1.65 2.78 -4.28
CA TYR A 460 -0.78 2.50 -5.40
C TYR A 460 0.45 3.42 -5.39
N LEU A 461 1.64 2.84 -5.55
CA LEU A 461 2.86 3.62 -5.81
C LEU A 461 3.35 3.34 -7.22
N PHE A 462 3.90 4.37 -7.86
CA PHE A 462 4.65 4.18 -9.09
C PHE A 462 6.10 3.76 -8.77
N PRO A 463 6.71 2.90 -9.60
CA PRO A 463 8.14 2.65 -9.51
C PRO A 463 8.93 3.96 -9.64
N ASP A 464 9.97 4.13 -8.84
CA ASP A 464 10.89 5.26 -8.98
C ASP A 464 11.63 5.17 -10.32
N GLY A 465 11.61 6.27 -11.08
CA GLY A 465 12.31 6.42 -12.36
C GLY A 465 11.65 5.74 -13.56
N MET A 466 10.78 6.47 -14.27
CA MET A 466 10.77 6.59 -15.76
C MET A 466 9.51 7.28 -16.30
N GLY A 467 9.71 8.11 -17.33
CA GLY A 467 8.66 8.62 -18.21
C GLY A 467 8.08 7.49 -19.06
N PHE A 468 6.76 7.44 -19.17
CA PHE A 468 6.04 6.27 -19.68
C PHE A 468 6.19 6.05 -21.19
N GLY A 469 6.70 4.86 -21.54
CA GLY A 469 6.36 4.11 -22.75
C GLY A 469 5.65 2.81 -22.36
N SER A 470 4.61 2.42 -23.10
CA SER A 470 3.73 1.25 -22.91
C SER A 470 4.28 0.06 -22.09
N GLY A 471 3.78 -0.15 -20.86
CA GLY A 471 3.80 -1.49 -20.24
C GLY A 471 4.00 -1.65 -18.72
N ASP A 472 4.43 -0.64 -17.96
CA ASP A 472 4.95 -0.91 -16.60
C ASP A 472 3.91 -0.94 -15.47
N THR A 473 4.10 -1.92 -14.57
CA THR A 473 3.20 -2.30 -13.47
C THR A 473 3.34 -1.38 -12.26
N ILE A 474 2.24 -0.70 -11.93
CA ILE A 474 2.05 0.03 -10.67
C ILE A 474 2.22 -0.94 -9.49
N ARG A 475 3.05 -0.58 -8.51
CA ARG A 475 3.23 -1.39 -7.29
C ARG A 475 2.05 -1.14 -6.35
N LYS A 476 1.44 -2.21 -5.87
CA LYS A 476 0.36 -2.16 -4.87
C LYS A 476 0.94 -2.26 -3.48
N TYR A 477 0.42 -1.44 -2.57
CA TYR A 477 0.78 -1.48 -1.16
C TYR A 477 -0.46 -1.78 -0.35
N GLN A 478 -0.41 -2.88 0.39
CA GLN A 478 -1.44 -3.19 1.37
C GLN A 478 -1.20 -2.32 2.60
N LEU A 479 -2.15 -1.44 2.89
CA LEU A 479 -2.08 -0.57 4.06
C LEU A 479 -2.59 -1.33 5.29
N SER A 480 -1.96 -1.11 6.44
CA SER A 480 -2.42 -1.69 7.71
C SER A 480 -3.79 -1.10 8.09
N PRO A 481 -4.80 -1.91 8.47
CA PRO A 481 -6.07 -1.43 9.00
C PRO A 481 -5.91 -0.48 10.19
N ASP A 482 -4.89 -0.70 11.03
CA ASP A 482 -4.65 0.11 12.24
C ASP A 482 -4.37 1.58 11.91
N ILE A 483 -3.72 1.85 10.78
CA ILE A 483 -3.43 3.21 10.33
C ILE A 483 -4.72 3.93 9.98
N PHE A 484 -5.62 3.24 9.27
CA PHE A 484 -6.92 3.80 8.92
C PHE A 484 -7.78 4.06 10.14
N VAL A 485 -7.85 3.12 11.09
CA VAL A 485 -8.62 3.29 12.33
C VAL A 485 -8.11 4.51 13.10
N LYS A 486 -6.79 4.63 13.30
CA LYS A 486 -6.18 5.80 13.98
C LYS A 486 -6.51 7.12 13.27
N LEU A 487 -6.41 7.16 11.95
CA LEU A 487 -6.75 8.37 11.18
C LEU A 487 -8.23 8.72 11.27
N ILE A 488 -9.10 7.71 11.15
CA ILE A 488 -10.54 7.86 11.31
C ILE A 488 -10.86 8.43 12.70
N ASP A 489 -10.22 7.92 13.75
CA ASP A 489 -10.39 8.41 15.12
C ASP A 489 -9.94 9.86 15.29
N MET A 490 -8.73 10.20 14.83
CA MET A 490 -8.20 11.57 14.92
C MET A 490 -9.12 12.57 14.21
N ILE A 491 -9.60 12.23 13.02
CA ILE A 491 -10.52 13.09 12.26
C ILE A 491 -11.90 13.11 12.92
N ALA A 492 -12.42 11.98 13.40
CA ALA A 492 -13.71 11.93 14.09
C ALA A 492 -13.70 12.77 15.38
N GLN A 493 -12.57 12.95 16.05
CA GLN A 493 -12.50 13.80 17.24
C GLN A 493 -12.46 15.30 16.92
N SER A 494 -12.13 15.69 15.68
CA SER A 494 -11.98 17.09 15.30
C SER A 494 -13.28 17.78 14.86
N PHE A 495 -14.41 17.07 14.86
CA PHE A 495 -15.72 17.60 14.47
C PHE A 495 -16.68 17.51 15.66
N ASP A 496 -17.64 18.45 15.71
CA ASP A 496 -18.75 18.34 16.64
C ASP A 496 -19.77 17.32 16.12
N TYR A 497 -20.24 16.44 17.01
CA TYR A 497 -21.29 15.44 16.75
C TYR A 497 -22.45 15.53 17.75
N SER A 498 -22.57 16.65 18.47
CA SER A 498 -23.61 16.88 19.49
C SER A 498 -25.03 16.65 18.98
N PHE A 499 -25.38 17.16 17.79
CA PHE A 499 -26.67 16.95 17.11
C PHE A 499 -26.93 15.48 16.71
N LEU A 500 -25.91 14.63 16.78
CA LEU A 500 -25.98 13.21 16.50
C LEU A 500 -26.28 12.37 17.76
N ALA A 501 -26.30 13.00 18.94
CA ALA A 501 -26.63 12.35 20.21
C ALA A 501 -28.05 11.76 20.21
N ASP A 502 -29.03 12.48 19.65
CA ASP A 502 -30.40 11.99 19.50
C ASP A 502 -30.46 10.73 18.63
N LEU A 503 -29.70 10.74 17.54
CA LEU A 503 -29.58 9.58 16.64
C LEU A 503 -28.96 8.39 17.38
N LYS A 504 -27.89 8.61 18.16
CA LYS A 504 -27.28 7.58 19.02
C LYS A 504 -28.27 6.97 20.01
N ASN A 505 -29.00 7.82 20.74
CA ASN A 505 -29.97 7.37 21.74
C ASN A 505 -31.07 6.49 21.12
N LYS A 506 -31.56 6.86 19.92
CA LYS A 506 -32.56 6.09 19.18
C LYS A 506 -32.08 4.73 18.68
N MET A 507 -30.76 4.51 18.58
CA MET A 507 -30.16 3.25 18.13
C MET A 507 -29.96 2.23 19.26
N ILE A 508 -29.96 2.66 20.53
CA ILE A 508 -29.70 1.78 21.68
C ILE A 508 -30.78 0.70 21.78
N GLY A 509 -30.35 -0.55 21.90
CA GLY A 509 -31.18 -1.75 22.01
C GLY A 509 -31.76 -2.25 20.68
N ARG A 510 -31.39 -1.65 19.53
CA ARG A 510 -32.07 -1.92 18.25
C ARG A 510 -31.16 -2.55 17.20
N ASN A 511 -31.82 -3.17 16.23
CA ASN A 511 -31.21 -3.55 14.95
C ASN A 511 -31.26 -2.33 14.03
N VAL A 512 -30.10 -1.85 13.60
CA VAL A 512 -29.97 -0.69 12.71
C VAL A 512 -29.51 -1.16 11.33
N VAL A 513 -30.27 -0.82 10.30
CA VAL A 513 -29.91 -1.10 8.91
C VAL A 513 -29.55 0.21 8.22
N VAL A 514 -28.28 0.38 7.87
CA VAL A 514 -27.78 1.60 7.26
C VAL A 514 -27.75 1.44 5.74
N PHE A 515 -28.53 2.24 5.03
CA PHE A 515 -28.54 2.32 3.58
C PHE A 515 -27.58 3.40 3.10
N LEU A 516 -26.53 2.98 2.41
CA LEU A 516 -25.60 3.86 1.71
C LEU A 516 -26.12 4.08 0.29
N LEU A 517 -26.97 5.10 0.15
CA LEU A 517 -27.65 5.41 -1.10
C LEU A 517 -26.62 5.81 -2.17
N THR A 518 -26.88 5.39 -3.40
CA THR A 518 -26.03 5.69 -4.56
C THR A 518 -26.78 6.58 -5.52
N ASP A 519 -26.07 7.50 -6.19
CA ASP A 519 -26.67 8.27 -7.26
C ASP A 519 -26.48 7.57 -8.61
N PHE A 520 -27.56 6.97 -9.14
CA PHE A 520 -27.57 6.30 -10.45
C PHE A 520 -27.83 7.25 -11.63
N SER A 521 -28.15 8.52 -11.37
CA SER A 521 -28.49 9.54 -12.36
C SER A 521 -27.36 9.88 -13.34
N PRO A 522 -26.09 10.08 -12.90
CA PRO A 522 -24.99 10.52 -13.78
C PRO A 522 -24.60 9.50 -14.86
N GLY A 523 -25.07 8.25 -14.76
CA GLY A 523 -24.86 7.21 -15.76
C GLY A 523 -26.07 6.87 -16.62
N ARG A 524 -27.21 7.53 -16.39
CA ARG A 524 -28.51 7.10 -16.93
C ARG A 524 -28.69 5.59 -16.69
N GLU A 525 -28.31 5.10 -15.51
CA GLU A 525 -28.37 3.67 -15.18
C GLU A 525 -29.81 3.25 -14.81
N LEU A 526 -30.49 4.13 -14.09
CA LEU A 526 -31.86 4.02 -13.61
C LEU A 526 -32.54 5.39 -13.75
N GLN A 527 -33.84 5.38 -14.08
CA GLN A 527 -34.69 6.54 -13.88
C GLN A 527 -35.05 6.66 -12.40
N LEU A 528 -35.31 7.88 -11.91
CA LEU A 528 -35.59 8.11 -10.49
C LEU A 528 -36.79 7.28 -9.98
N ALA A 529 -37.84 7.12 -10.78
CA ALA A 529 -39.00 6.32 -10.41
C ALA A 529 -38.65 4.83 -10.22
N ASP A 530 -37.85 4.27 -11.13
CA ASP A 530 -37.39 2.89 -11.07
C ASP A 530 -36.40 2.68 -9.91
N GLU A 531 -35.55 3.66 -9.63
CA GLU A 531 -34.64 3.65 -8.49
C GLU A 531 -35.41 3.61 -7.15
N ILE A 532 -36.43 4.47 -7.00
CA ILE A 532 -37.30 4.48 -5.82
C ILE A 532 -38.02 3.13 -5.68
N ALA A 533 -38.56 2.59 -6.77
CA ALA A 533 -39.24 1.29 -6.76
C ALA A 533 -38.29 0.13 -6.40
N ALA A 534 -37.07 0.13 -6.93
CA ALA A 534 -36.05 -0.86 -6.63
C ALA A 534 -35.64 -0.83 -5.16
N TYR A 535 -35.44 0.36 -4.57
CA TYR A 535 -35.19 0.49 -3.13
C TYR A 535 -36.35 -0.03 -2.29
N GLY A 536 -37.60 0.26 -2.69
CA GLY A 536 -38.79 -0.23 -2.01
C GLY A 536 -38.89 -1.75 -1.97
N GLU A 537 -38.75 -2.39 -3.13
CA GLU A 537 -38.83 -3.85 -3.20
C GLU A 537 -37.65 -4.51 -2.48
N PHE A 538 -36.47 -3.88 -2.48
CA PHE A 538 -35.34 -4.35 -1.67
C PHE A 538 -35.66 -4.28 -0.17
N LEU A 539 -36.20 -3.15 0.29
CA LEU A 539 -36.60 -2.94 1.68
C LEU A 539 -37.62 -4.00 2.12
N ASP A 540 -38.68 -4.19 1.33
CA ASP A 540 -39.76 -5.14 1.61
C ASP A 540 -39.27 -6.59 1.69
N LYS A 541 -38.23 -6.96 0.91
CA LYS A 541 -37.69 -8.33 0.84
C LYS A 541 -36.54 -8.63 1.80
N LYS A 542 -35.74 -7.63 2.17
CA LYS A 542 -34.43 -7.82 2.82
C LYS A 542 -34.27 -7.14 4.17
N VAL A 543 -35.21 -6.29 4.58
CA VAL A 543 -35.12 -5.53 5.83
C VAL A 543 -36.31 -5.87 6.73
N ASP A 544 -36.01 -6.24 7.99
CA ASP A 544 -37.04 -6.46 9.00
C ASP A 544 -37.70 -5.12 9.36
N LYS A 545 -39.04 -5.08 9.29
CA LYS A 545 -39.88 -3.90 9.61
C LYS A 545 -39.67 -3.32 11.01
N LYS A 546 -39.11 -4.11 11.95
CA LYS A 546 -38.79 -3.65 13.31
C LYS A 546 -37.44 -2.92 13.41
N SER A 547 -36.61 -3.00 12.37
CA SER A 547 -35.29 -2.38 12.35
C SER A 547 -35.40 -0.87 12.29
N LEU A 548 -34.41 -0.15 12.80
CA LEU A 548 -34.25 1.27 12.49
C LEU A 548 -33.50 1.39 11.15
N VAL A 549 -34.07 2.09 10.18
CA VAL A 549 -33.43 2.31 8.88
C VAL A 549 -32.73 3.68 8.87
N LEU A 550 -31.43 3.70 8.64
CA LEU A 550 -30.63 4.91 8.57
C LEU A 550 -30.15 5.16 7.14
N LEU A 551 -30.57 6.26 6.53
CA LEU A 551 -30.22 6.61 5.16
C LEU A 551 -29.01 7.56 5.13
N LYS A 552 -27.93 7.18 4.45
CA LYS A 552 -26.83 8.09 4.09
C LYS A 552 -26.93 8.40 2.61
N VAL A 553 -27.19 9.66 2.28
CA VAL A 553 -27.28 10.13 0.90
C VAL A 553 -25.88 10.33 0.28
N HIS A 554 -25.78 10.07 -1.03
CA HIS A 554 -24.56 10.30 -1.79
C HIS A 554 -24.32 11.81 -1.97
N PRO A 555 -23.08 12.32 -1.83
CA PRO A 555 -22.81 13.77 -1.83
C PRO A 555 -23.19 14.52 -3.12
N LYS A 556 -23.31 13.81 -4.24
CA LYS A 556 -23.72 14.39 -5.53
C LYS A 556 -25.23 14.41 -5.74
N THR A 557 -26.01 13.83 -4.83
CA THR A 557 -27.48 13.73 -4.97
C THR A 557 -28.11 15.11 -4.83
N GLU A 558 -28.98 15.48 -5.77
CA GLU A 558 -29.71 16.74 -5.70
C GLU A 558 -30.80 16.72 -4.61
N GLN A 559 -31.07 17.88 -4.00
CA GLN A 559 -32.01 18.01 -2.87
C GLN A 559 -33.40 17.45 -3.19
N TYR A 560 -33.94 17.74 -4.38
CA TYR A 560 -35.22 17.21 -4.83
C TYR A 560 -35.29 15.67 -4.80
N LYS A 561 -34.20 14.99 -5.19
CA LYS A 561 -34.12 13.52 -5.14
C LYS A 561 -34.03 13.03 -3.71
N ILE A 562 -33.30 13.74 -2.85
CA ILE A 562 -33.21 13.46 -1.40
C ILE A 562 -34.61 13.51 -0.77
N ASP A 563 -35.38 14.56 -1.03
CA ASP A 563 -36.72 14.76 -0.46
C ASP A 563 -37.71 13.66 -0.90
N LYS A 564 -37.64 13.26 -2.18
CA LYS A 564 -38.44 12.15 -2.72
C LYS A 564 -38.09 10.81 -2.08
N LEU A 565 -36.81 10.50 -1.93
CA LEU A 565 -36.36 9.28 -1.27
C LEU A 565 -36.81 9.29 0.20
N LYS A 566 -36.60 10.40 0.93
CA LYS A 566 -37.03 10.54 2.32
C LYS A 566 -38.52 10.25 2.50
N THR A 567 -39.35 10.91 1.69
CA THR A 567 -40.81 10.74 1.71
C THR A 567 -41.20 9.28 1.45
N PHE A 568 -40.59 8.66 0.44
CA PHE A 568 -40.86 7.27 0.09
C PHE A 568 -40.50 6.29 1.20
N PHE A 569 -39.29 6.39 1.76
CA PHE A 569 -38.85 5.50 2.82
C PHE A 569 -39.72 5.65 4.09
N MET A 570 -40.09 6.88 4.47
CA MET A 570 -40.97 7.14 5.62
C MET A 570 -42.38 6.55 5.44
N GLN A 571 -42.90 6.52 4.20
CA GLN A 571 -44.19 5.86 3.91
C GLN A 571 -44.08 4.33 3.97
N LYS A 572 -42.93 3.77 3.58
CA LYS A 572 -42.72 2.32 3.47
C LYS A 572 -42.25 1.66 4.77
N HIS A 573 -41.55 2.41 5.62
CA HIS A 573 -40.92 1.87 6.83
C HIS A 573 -41.19 2.80 8.02
N PRO A 574 -41.71 2.26 9.14
CA PRO A 574 -42.20 3.09 10.25
C PRO A 574 -41.09 3.88 10.95
N ASP A 575 -39.85 3.40 10.88
CA ASP A 575 -38.73 3.98 11.59
C ASP A 575 -37.54 4.24 10.67
N VAL A 576 -37.52 5.45 10.10
CA VAL A 576 -36.52 5.90 9.13
C VAL A 576 -35.89 7.19 9.63
N MET A 577 -34.56 7.23 9.58
CA MET A 577 -33.77 8.42 9.85
C MET A 577 -32.84 8.67 8.65
N MET A 578 -32.51 9.94 8.41
CA MET A 578 -31.65 10.32 7.30
C MET A 578 -30.51 11.19 7.81
N ILE A 579 -29.30 10.90 7.35
CA ILE A 579 -28.10 11.74 7.54
C ILE A 579 -28.02 12.65 6.31
N ASP A 580 -28.75 13.77 6.36
CA ASP A 580 -28.80 14.82 5.33
C ASP A 580 -28.12 16.13 5.76
N TYR A 581 -27.52 16.17 6.96
CA TYR A 581 -26.73 17.29 7.43
C TYR A 581 -25.62 17.64 6.44
N ARG A 582 -25.66 18.88 5.92
CA ARG A 582 -24.74 19.39 4.89
C ARG A 582 -23.26 19.18 5.25
N GLN A 583 -22.92 19.36 6.52
CA GLN A 583 -21.58 19.17 7.09
C GLN A 583 -21.08 17.72 7.12
N PHE A 584 -21.94 16.71 6.96
CA PHE A 584 -21.55 15.28 6.85
C PHE A 584 -21.83 14.68 5.49
N LEU A 585 -22.43 15.46 4.58
CA LEU A 585 -22.74 15.01 3.24
C LEU A 585 -21.48 14.54 2.53
N TYR A 586 -20.41 15.33 2.63
CA TYR A 586 -19.12 15.08 1.99
C TYR A 586 -18.13 14.32 2.87
N MET A 587 -18.45 14.05 4.14
CA MET A 587 -17.54 13.32 5.02
C MET A 587 -17.52 11.83 4.64
N PRO A 588 -16.33 11.17 4.66
CA PRO A 588 -16.23 9.73 4.48
C PRO A 588 -17.10 9.02 5.50
N PHE A 589 -17.87 8.04 5.04
CA PHE A 589 -18.85 7.40 5.90
C PHE A 589 -18.17 6.62 7.03
N GLU A 590 -16.93 6.18 6.87
CA GLU A 590 -16.11 5.56 7.91
C GLU A 590 -15.94 6.45 9.14
N ILE A 591 -15.77 7.77 8.93
CA ILE A 591 -15.60 8.75 10.02
C ILE A 591 -16.93 8.97 10.73
N VAL A 592 -18.01 9.14 9.96
CA VAL A 592 -19.36 9.24 10.51
C VAL A 592 -19.75 7.96 11.25
N PHE A 593 -19.36 6.80 10.72
CA PHE A 593 -19.65 5.50 11.30
C PHE A 593 -18.90 5.34 12.62
N GLN A 594 -17.61 5.69 12.66
CA GLN A 594 -16.84 5.68 13.90
C GLN A 594 -17.50 6.55 14.96
N ALA A 595 -17.81 7.80 14.60
CA ALA A 595 -18.46 8.74 15.52
C ALA A 595 -19.81 8.23 16.02
N LEU A 596 -20.60 7.54 15.19
CA LEU A 596 -21.94 7.07 15.53
C LEU A 596 -21.99 5.74 16.28
N PHE A 597 -21.22 4.76 15.83
CA PHE A 597 -21.43 3.35 16.15
C PHE A 597 -20.33 2.73 16.99
N ALA A 598 -19.11 3.28 17.02
CA ALA A 598 -17.97 2.62 17.66
C ALA A 598 -18.25 2.22 19.11
N ASP A 599 -18.69 3.18 19.94
CA ASP A 599 -19.01 2.92 21.36
C ASP A 599 -20.19 1.96 21.52
N LEU A 600 -21.21 2.09 20.66
CA LEU A 600 -22.41 1.26 20.74
C LEU A 600 -22.09 -0.19 20.37
N LEU A 601 -21.26 -0.41 19.37
CA LEU A 601 -20.81 -1.75 18.96
C LEU A 601 -19.88 -2.36 20.01
N ALA A 602 -18.92 -1.60 20.55
CA ALA A 602 -18.03 -2.05 21.61
C ALA A 602 -18.80 -2.48 22.87
N GLN A 603 -19.84 -1.73 23.23
CA GLN A 603 -20.71 -2.03 24.38
C GLN A 603 -21.87 -2.99 24.03
N LYS A 604 -21.93 -3.51 22.80
CA LYS A 604 -23.01 -4.38 22.28
C LYS A 604 -24.42 -3.80 22.47
N LYS A 605 -24.53 -2.47 22.45
CA LYS A 605 -25.78 -1.71 22.62
C LYS A 605 -26.61 -1.63 21.36
N CYS A 606 -26.10 -2.00 20.19
CA CYS A 606 -26.91 -2.14 18.98
C CYS A 606 -26.34 -3.23 18.07
N ARG A 607 -27.12 -3.64 17.07
CA ARG A 607 -26.64 -4.48 15.95
C ARG A 607 -26.74 -3.67 14.67
N VAL A 608 -25.72 -3.75 13.83
CA VAL A 608 -25.65 -2.96 12.58
C VAL A 608 -25.52 -3.87 11.37
N GLN A 609 -26.33 -3.58 10.35
CA GLN A 609 -26.21 -4.13 9.00
C GLN A 609 -26.02 -2.98 8.01
N LEU A 610 -24.98 -3.05 7.20
CA LEU A 610 -24.72 -2.10 6.11
C LEU A 610 -25.36 -2.59 4.81
N VAL A 611 -26.05 -1.73 4.09
CA VAL A 611 -26.55 -1.99 2.74
C VAL A 611 -25.87 -1.00 1.80
N ALA A 612 -24.99 -1.51 0.94
CA ALA A 612 -24.24 -0.71 -0.01
C ALA A 612 -24.56 -1.15 -1.44
N PHE A 613 -24.81 -0.19 -2.33
CA PHE A 613 -25.12 -0.49 -3.72
C PHE A 613 -23.93 -0.33 -4.66
N ARG A 614 -22.76 0.11 -4.16
CA ARG A 614 -21.48 0.15 -4.89
C ARG A 614 -20.30 -0.22 -3.97
N THR A 615 -19.11 -0.36 -4.56
CA THR A 615 -17.88 -0.85 -3.92
C THR A 615 -17.26 0.10 -2.89
N SER A 616 -17.55 1.41 -2.99
CA SER A 616 -16.78 2.48 -2.35
C SER A 616 -16.89 2.58 -0.82
N THR A 617 -17.69 1.72 -0.17
CA THR A 617 -17.96 1.80 1.28
C THR A 617 -17.85 0.46 2.00
N LEU A 618 -17.34 -0.57 1.32
CA LEU A 618 -17.24 -1.92 1.89
C LEU A 618 -16.04 -2.08 2.85
N GLY A 619 -15.13 -1.10 2.87
CA GLY A 619 -14.13 -0.94 3.92
C GLY A 619 -14.73 -0.94 5.32
N VAL A 620 -15.85 -0.25 5.48
CA VAL A 620 -16.56 -0.08 6.77
C VAL A 620 -16.92 -1.43 7.39
N ALA A 621 -17.46 -2.36 6.60
CA ALA A 621 -17.88 -3.67 7.08
C ALA A 621 -16.71 -4.47 7.65
N LYS A 622 -15.54 -4.42 6.98
CA LYS A 622 -14.31 -5.07 7.45
C LYS A 622 -13.73 -4.38 8.68
N ILE A 623 -13.57 -3.06 8.62
CA ILE A 623 -12.93 -2.27 9.68
C ILE A 623 -13.69 -2.40 11.00
N PHE A 624 -15.02 -2.35 10.95
CA PHE A 624 -15.85 -2.37 12.15
C PHE A 624 -16.51 -3.73 12.44
N GLY A 625 -16.20 -4.76 11.63
CA GLY A 625 -16.71 -6.11 11.84
C GLY A 625 -18.24 -6.24 11.78
N VAL A 626 -18.90 -5.46 10.92
CA VAL A 626 -20.37 -5.47 10.78
C VAL A 626 -20.84 -6.21 9.54
N SER A 627 -22.04 -6.78 9.61
CA SER A 627 -22.65 -7.48 8.47
C SER A 627 -22.96 -6.50 7.32
N SER A 628 -22.86 -6.96 6.07
CA SER A 628 -23.22 -6.13 4.92
C SER A 628 -23.96 -6.89 3.81
N ALA A 629 -24.81 -6.16 3.08
CA ALA A 629 -25.48 -6.59 1.87
C ALA A 629 -25.04 -5.70 0.71
N ILE A 630 -24.69 -6.32 -0.43
CA ILE A 630 -24.19 -5.63 -1.61
C ILE A 630 -25.21 -5.71 -2.74
N GLY A 631 -25.56 -4.53 -3.26
CA GLY A 631 -26.36 -4.37 -4.46
C GLY A 631 -27.83 -4.74 -4.30
N PHE A 632 -28.58 -4.64 -5.39
CA PHE A 632 -30.01 -4.95 -5.42
C PHE A 632 -30.27 -6.44 -5.59
N GLY A 633 -29.29 -7.21 -6.09
CA GLY A 633 -29.49 -8.60 -6.49
C GLY A 633 -30.12 -8.71 -7.87
N SER A 634 -29.96 -9.90 -8.47
CA SER A 634 -30.23 -10.11 -9.89
C SER A 634 -31.67 -9.82 -10.32
N GLN A 635 -32.65 -10.19 -9.48
CA GLN A 635 -34.07 -9.98 -9.74
C GLN A 635 -34.42 -8.50 -9.94
N LEU A 636 -33.99 -7.65 -9.01
CA LEU A 636 -34.29 -6.22 -9.04
C LEU A 636 -33.50 -5.51 -10.14
N VAL A 637 -32.25 -5.93 -10.38
CA VAL A 637 -31.45 -5.39 -11.48
C VAL A 637 -32.13 -5.66 -12.83
N LEU A 638 -32.59 -6.89 -13.07
CA LEU A 638 -33.30 -7.24 -14.31
C LEU A 638 -34.65 -6.52 -14.47
N LYS A 639 -35.30 -6.20 -13.34
CA LYS A 639 -36.61 -5.56 -13.33
C LYS A 639 -36.51 -4.06 -13.65
N TYR A 640 -35.60 -3.35 -12.99
CA TYR A 640 -35.60 -1.89 -12.94
C TYR A 640 -34.49 -1.21 -13.73
N PHE A 641 -33.32 -1.85 -13.93
CA PHE A 641 -32.22 -1.17 -14.62
C PHE A 641 -32.44 -1.07 -16.12
N ASN A 642 -31.91 0.01 -16.72
CA ASN A 642 -31.91 0.19 -18.16
C ASN A 642 -31.23 -0.98 -18.87
N LYS A 643 -31.81 -1.45 -19.99
CA LYS A 643 -31.35 -2.66 -20.71
C LYS A 643 -29.84 -2.67 -21.00
N SER A 644 -29.29 -1.52 -21.40
CA SER A 644 -27.85 -1.35 -21.69
C SER A 644 -26.94 -1.52 -20.46
N ASN A 645 -27.48 -1.38 -19.24
CA ASN A 645 -26.72 -1.36 -17.99
C ASN A 645 -26.93 -2.61 -17.12
N ILE A 646 -27.95 -3.43 -17.37
CA ILE A 646 -28.25 -4.66 -16.61
C ILE A 646 -27.01 -5.54 -16.46
N LEU A 647 -26.36 -5.88 -17.58
CA LEU A 647 -25.25 -6.83 -17.58
C LEU A 647 -24.02 -6.28 -16.85
N HIS A 648 -23.71 -5.00 -17.07
CA HIS A 648 -22.65 -4.30 -16.36
C HIS A 648 -22.90 -4.33 -14.84
N ARG A 649 -24.14 -4.03 -14.45
CA ARG A 649 -24.53 -3.99 -13.04
C ARG A 649 -24.47 -5.36 -12.35
N LEU A 650 -24.98 -6.40 -12.99
CA LEU A 650 -24.91 -7.78 -12.46
C LEU A 650 -23.45 -8.22 -12.28
N TRP A 651 -22.59 -7.85 -13.23
CA TRP A 651 -21.17 -8.14 -13.17
C TRP A 651 -20.48 -7.40 -12.02
N GLU A 652 -20.74 -6.10 -11.88
CA GLU A 652 -20.25 -5.28 -10.77
C GLU A 652 -20.62 -5.91 -9.42
N GLU A 653 -21.92 -6.18 -9.18
CA GLU A 653 -22.38 -6.76 -7.92
C GLU A 653 -21.75 -8.14 -7.61
N HIS A 654 -21.57 -8.98 -8.63
CA HIS A 654 -20.93 -10.28 -8.47
C HIS A 654 -19.46 -10.15 -8.06
N LEU A 655 -18.72 -9.30 -8.78
CA LEU A 655 -17.32 -9.05 -8.51
C LEU A 655 -17.13 -8.50 -7.10
N THR A 656 -17.94 -7.54 -6.70
CA THR A 656 -17.89 -6.93 -5.37
C THR A 656 -18.17 -7.94 -4.25
N LYS A 657 -19.18 -8.81 -4.42
CA LYS A 657 -19.49 -9.86 -3.44
C LYS A 657 -18.33 -10.84 -3.25
N LYS A 658 -17.73 -11.28 -4.37
CA LYS A 658 -16.58 -12.19 -4.34
C LYS A 658 -15.36 -11.54 -3.69
N ALA A 659 -15.15 -10.25 -3.93
CA ALA A 659 -14.09 -9.48 -3.34
C ALA A 659 -14.23 -9.42 -1.81
N LEU A 660 -15.43 -9.06 -1.33
CA LEU A 660 -15.74 -8.99 0.09
C LEU A 660 -15.55 -10.35 0.76
N GLN A 661 -16.06 -11.44 0.17
CA GLN A 661 -15.90 -12.79 0.72
C GLN A 661 -14.42 -13.15 0.92
N LYS A 662 -13.60 -12.97 -0.13
CA LYS A 662 -12.16 -13.28 -0.07
C LYS A 662 -11.43 -12.49 1.01
N ILE A 663 -11.85 -11.24 1.22
CA ILE A 663 -11.24 -10.37 2.21
C ILE A 663 -11.65 -10.72 3.64
N MET A 664 -12.90 -11.17 3.83
CA MET A 664 -13.35 -11.69 5.12
C MET A 664 -12.66 -13.04 5.46
N GLU A 665 -12.23 -13.80 4.44
CA GLU A 665 -11.50 -15.06 4.59
C GLU A 665 -9.98 -14.87 4.85
N SER A 666 -9.38 -13.78 4.36
CA SER A 666 -7.98 -13.44 4.64
C SER A 666 -7.83 -12.92 6.07
N ARG A 667 -7.53 -13.83 7.00
CA ARG A 667 -7.12 -13.51 8.37
C ARG A 667 -5.71 -12.94 8.42
#